data_AF-A0A364N2Z4-F1
#
_entry.id   AF-A0A364N2Z4-F1
#
_cell.length_a   1.000
_cell.length_b   1.000
_cell.length_c   1.000
_cell.angle_alpha   90.00
_cell.angle_beta   90.00
_cell.angle_gamma   90.00
#
_symmetry.space_group_name_H-M   'P 1'
#
loop_
_entity.id
_entity.type
_entity.pdbx_description
1 polymer ?
#
loop_
_entity_poly.entity_id
_entity_poly.type
_entity_poly.pdbx_seq_one_letter_code
_entity_poly.pdbx_strand_id
1 'polypeptide(L)'
;MAALFSRLPSIPYPPEQDGWFSPVTSTLDWCEENYVVTHYAAEIINTLTNLLFMYLAAKGIRNCLKNGHDTVFLVVFIGYLLVGSGSFLFHATLKYPMQLVDELSMIYTTCLMNFATFSYGKSRLYSTILAIGLVSLAVFITLYYHYLQDPSFHQNAYAMLTAIVLFRAMYVMEVNMRPRFRSKEREAANPRRKGGVKAVQQREDQRDQEILRTMWTMIGFGLSIFLGGFGVWHLDNEHCTQLVQWRREMGMPWGFVLEGHGWWHLMTGTGAYFYIVWGVWLRHCLNYRQDEYELVWPNIWTMPAVVKRQSAAATGGASGRGKKESAAGAGQQRAIGCIQGHDEIAKQTANDDSLLQVHLQTGQCGNQIGAAFWQTISGEHGLDGSGVYNGTSDLQLERMNVYFNEASNNKFVPRAVLVDLEPGTMDAVRAGPFGQLFRPDNFVFGQSGAGNNWAKGHYTEGAELVDQVLDVVRREAEGCDCLQGFQITHSLGGGTGAGMGTLLISKIREEFPDRMMATYSVVPSPKVSDTVVEPYNATLSIHQLVENSDETFCIDNEALYDICMRTLKLNNPSYGDLNHLVSAVMSGVTTCLRFPGQLNSDLRKLAVNMVPFPRLHFFMVGFAPLTSRGAHSFRAVTVPELTQQMFDPKNMMAASDFRNGRYLTCSAYFRGKVSMKEVEDQMRNVQNKNSSYFVEWIPNNVQTALCSIPPRGLKMSSTFVGNSTSIQELFKRVGDQFTAMFRRKAFLHWYTGEAIPGGFRL
;
A
#
# COMPACT_ATOMS: atom_id res chain seq x y z
N MET A 1 42.40 42.98 20.26
CA MET A 1 42.28 42.08 19.10
C MET A 1 43.48 42.16 18.14
N ALA A 2 44.03 43.34 17.83
CA ALA A 2 45.16 43.51 16.90
C ALA A 2 46.40 42.60 17.15
N ALA A 3 46.79 42.38 18.42
CA ALA A 3 47.91 41.50 18.75
C ALA A 3 47.65 39.99 18.51
N LEU A 4 46.38 39.55 18.50
CA LEU A 4 46.01 38.16 18.27
C LEU A 4 45.99 37.82 16.77
N PHE A 5 45.55 38.76 15.92
CA PHE A 5 45.42 38.57 14.47
C PHE A 5 46.74 38.76 13.71
N SER A 6 47.69 39.53 14.25
CA SER A 6 49.04 39.69 13.66
C SER A 6 49.87 38.40 13.55
N ARG A 7 49.43 37.30 14.18
CA ARG A 7 50.08 35.98 14.13
C ARG A 7 49.50 35.03 13.08
N LEU A 8 48.38 35.38 12.46
CA LEU A 8 47.77 34.58 11.41
C LEU A 8 48.28 35.04 10.04
N PRO A 9 48.58 34.14 9.10
CA PRO A 9 48.92 34.54 7.74
C PRO A 9 47.72 35.28 7.13
N SER A 10 47.92 36.54 6.74
CA SER A 10 46.90 37.37 6.10
C SER A 10 47.46 38.12 4.88
N ILE A 11 46.61 38.28 3.86
CA ILE A 11 46.90 39.07 2.66
C ILE A 11 46.14 40.39 2.80
N PRO A 12 46.75 41.56 2.51
CA PRO A 12 46.05 42.84 2.53
C PRO A 12 44.82 42.83 1.62
N TYR A 13 43.72 43.45 2.06
CA TYR A 13 42.52 43.60 1.25
C TYR A 13 42.81 44.53 0.06
N PRO A 14 42.61 44.10 -1.20
CA PRO A 14 42.75 44.95 -2.38
C PRO A 14 41.75 46.11 -2.35
N PRO A 15 42.07 47.26 -2.97
CA PRO A 15 41.09 48.34 -3.16
C PRO A 15 39.99 47.93 -4.14
N GLU A 16 38.82 48.56 -4.00
CA GLU A 16 37.68 48.44 -4.90
C GLU A 16 38.06 48.78 -6.36
N GLN A 17 37.49 48.05 -7.32
CA GLN A 17 37.81 48.16 -8.75
C GLN A 17 36.55 48.12 -9.61
N ASP A 18 36.61 48.71 -10.80
CA ASP A 18 35.55 48.53 -11.80
C ASP A 18 35.58 47.10 -12.35
N GLY A 19 34.44 46.42 -12.24
CA GLY A 19 34.25 45.06 -12.70
C GLY A 19 33.51 44.91 -14.02
N TRP A 20 33.43 43.67 -14.51
CA TRP A 20 32.78 43.33 -15.78
C TRP A 20 31.33 43.81 -15.91
N PHE A 21 30.58 43.84 -14.82
CA PHE A 21 29.17 44.25 -14.80
C PHE A 21 28.96 45.72 -14.41
N SER A 22 30.00 46.57 -14.33
CA SER A 22 29.87 48.01 -14.10
C SER A 22 29.05 48.70 -15.23
N PRO A 23 28.18 49.70 -14.96
CA PRO A 23 27.90 50.34 -13.67
C PRO A 23 26.87 49.57 -12.82
N VAL A 24 26.98 49.67 -11.50
CA VAL A 24 25.98 49.15 -10.54
C VAL A 24 24.65 49.87 -10.76
N THR A 25 23.55 49.11 -10.87
CA THR A 25 22.21 49.67 -11.09
C THR A 25 21.19 49.30 -10.01
N SER A 26 21.58 48.48 -9.03
CA SER A 26 20.75 48.11 -7.89
C SER A 26 20.51 49.29 -6.94
N THR A 27 19.40 49.24 -6.20
CA THR A 27 19.13 50.19 -5.11
C THR A 27 19.75 49.75 -3.78
N LEU A 28 20.26 48.51 -3.74
CA LEU A 28 20.96 47.90 -2.61
C LEU A 28 22.41 47.59 -3.01
N ASP A 29 23.32 47.92 -2.11
CA ASP A 29 24.75 47.59 -2.17
C ASP A 29 25.16 47.28 -0.72
N TRP A 30 25.66 46.07 -0.46
CA TRP A 30 25.85 45.60 0.91
C TRP A 30 27.25 45.91 1.41
N CYS A 31 27.54 45.52 2.65
CA CYS A 31 28.79 45.86 3.30
C CYS A 31 30.02 45.05 2.81
N GLU A 32 30.02 44.60 1.55
CA GLU A 32 31.12 43.90 0.88
C GLU A 32 31.73 44.81 -0.20
N GLU A 33 33.06 44.98 -0.21
CA GLU A 33 33.73 45.82 -1.20
C GLU A 33 33.69 45.18 -2.60
N ASN A 34 33.27 45.95 -3.61
CA ASN A 34 32.97 45.43 -4.95
C ASN A 34 34.23 45.03 -5.76
N TYR A 35 34.16 43.86 -6.40
CA TYR A 35 35.17 43.31 -7.31
C TYR A 35 36.58 43.17 -6.71
N VAL A 36 36.69 43.12 -5.39
CA VAL A 36 37.97 43.07 -4.67
C VAL A 36 38.70 41.74 -4.88
N VAL A 37 37.96 40.63 -4.94
CA VAL A 37 38.54 39.29 -5.08
C VAL A 37 38.58 38.83 -6.55
N THR A 38 37.59 39.22 -7.35
CA THR A 38 37.50 38.84 -8.78
C THR A 38 36.91 39.96 -9.61
N HIS A 39 37.34 40.09 -10.87
CA HIS A 39 36.76 41.06 -11.82
C HIS A 39 35.36 40.65 -12.34
N TYR A 40 34.89 39.43 -12.05
CA TYR A 40 33.67 38.86 -12.61
C TYR A 40 32.50 38.75 -11.62
N ALA A 41 32.74 38.93 -10.32
CA ALA A 41 31.72 38.92 -9.28
C ALA A 41 31.91 40.15 -8.39
N ALA A 42 30.85 40.94 -8.24
CA ALA A 42 30.85 42.16 -7.44
C ALA A 42 31.09 41.83 -5.96
N GLU A 43 30.19 41.06 -5.35
CA GLU A 43 30.29 40.65 -3.95
C GLU A 43 30.55 39.13 -3.88
N ILE A 44 31.82 38.70 -3.81
CA ILE A 44 32.18 37.28 -3.96
C ILE A 44 31.71 36.44 -2.77
N ILE A 45 31.77 36.96 -1.55
CA ILE A 45 31.42 36.20 -0.35
C ILE A 45 29.90 36.03 -0.32
N ASN A 46 29.15 37.11 -0.54
CA ASN A 46 27.69 37.07 -0.65
C ASN A 46 27.23 36.21 -1.84
N THR A 47 28.00 36.17 -2.93
CA THR A 47 27.72 35.25 -4.05
C THR A 47 27.93 33.79 -3.64
N LEU A 48 29.04 33.46 -2.97
CA LEU A 48 29.39 32.07 -2.63
C LEU A 48 28.55 31.51 -1.47
N THR A 49 28.13 32.32 -0.51
CA THR A 49 27.26 31.89 0.61
C THR A 49 25.91 31.38 0.11
N ASN A 50 25.42 31.89 -1.02
CA ASN A 50 24.22 31.41 -1.70
C ASN A 50 24.32 29.99 -2.29
N LEU A 51 25.53 29.43 -2.44
CA LEU A 51 25.70 28.03 -2.82
C LEU A 51 25.08 27.08 -1.77
N LEU A 52 25.07 27.47 -0.48
CA LEU A 52 24.40 26.68 0.56
C LEU A 52 22.89 26.61 0.33
N PHE A 53 22.25 27.73 -0.01
CA PHE A 53 20.81 27.78 -0.34
C PHE A 53 20.50 26.80 -1.47
N MET A 54 21.26 26.87 -2.57
CA MET A 54 21.05 26.00 -3.72
C MET A 54 21.30 24.52 -3.39
N TYR A 55 22.33 24.22 -2.59
CA TYR A 55 22.60 22.86 -2.11
C TYR A 55 21.44 22.31 -1.25
N LEU A 56 20.95 23.08 -0.28
CA LEU A 56 19.84 22.69 0.59
C LEU A 56 18.54 22.52 -0.20
N ALA A 57 18.32 23.38 -1.21
CA ALA A 57 17.19 23.25 -2.12
C ALA A 57 17.26 21.95 -2.93
N ALA A 58 18.41 21.66 -3.55
CA ALA A 58 18.62 20.42 -4.30
C ALA A 58 18.48 19.18 -3.41
N LYS A 59 18.99 19.24 -2.17
CA LYS A 59 18.81 18.19 -1.16
C LYS A 59 17.33 17.97 -0.83
N GLY A 60 16.56 19.05 -0.63
CA GLY A 60 15.12 19.02 -0.38
C GLY A 60 14.33 18.41 -1.55
N ILE A 61 14.59 18.87 -2.78
CA ILE A 61 13.99 18.35 -4.02
C ILE A 61 14.26 16.84 -4.14
N ARG A 62 15.51 16.42 -3.97
CA ARG A 62 15.89 15.00 -4.03
C ARG A 62 15.18 14.18 -2.96
N ASN A 63 15.02 14.72 -1.75
CA ASN A 63 14.30 14.06 -0.67
C ASN A 63 12.80 13.92 -0.99
N CYS A 64 12.15 14.96 -1.52
CA CYS A 64 10.75 14.92 -1.97
C CYS A 64 10.53 13.88 -3.07
N LEU A 65 11.41 13.84 -4.09
CA LEU A 65 11.32 12.88 -5.19
C LEU A 65 11.60 11.45 -4.74
N LYS A 66 12.60 11.24 -3.87
CA LYS A 66 12.98 9.90 -3.38
C LYS A 66 11.92 9.29 -2.47
N ASN A 67 11.29 10.09 -1.62
CA ASN A 67 10.33 9.61 -0.60
C ASN A 67 8.85 9.81 -1.01
N GLY A 68 8.58 10.40 -2.17
CA GLY A 68 7.23 10.60 -2.70
C GLY A 68 6.37 11.53 -1.85
N HIS A 69 6.90 12.69 -1.45
CA HIS A 69 6.15 13.69 -0.68
C HIS A 69 5.14 14.48 -1.56
N ASP A 70 4.14 15.12 -0.93
CA ASP A 70 3.12 15.92 -1.62
C ASP A 70 3.77 16.95 -2.58
N THR A 71 3.20 17.09 -3.80
CA THR A 71 3.73 17.94 -4.87
C THR A 71 3.88 19.41 -4.47
N VAL A 72 3.05 19.89 -3.54
CA VAL A 72 3.12 21.26 -3.01
C VAL A 72 4.50 21.56 -2.40
N PHE A 73 5.10 20.62 -1.68
CA PHE A 73 6.43 20.82 -1.08
C PHE A 73 7.56 20.75 -2.10
N LEU A 74 7.40 19.96 -3.17
CA LEU A 74 8.32 19.96 -4.30
C LEU A 74 8.37 21.35 -4.96
N VAL A 75 7.20 21.95 -5.19
CA VAL A 75 7.10 23.31 -5.75
C VAL A 75 7.70 24.35 -4.81
N VAL A 76 7.51 24.21 -3.50
CA VAL A 76 8.14 25.09 -2.50
C VAL A 76 9.67 24.99 -2.54
N PHE A 77 10.25 23.78 -2.64
CA PHE A 77 11.72 23.64 -2.75
C PHE A 77 12.27 24.16 -4.08
N ILE A 78 11.48 24.14 -5.16
CA ILE A 78 11.82 24.80 -6.43
C ILE A 78 11.81 26.34 -6.26
N GLY A 79 10.83 26.89 -5.54
CA GLY A 79 10.81 28.31 -5.18
C GLY A 79 12.01 28.71 -4.31
N TYR A 80 12.36 27.87 -3.34
CA TYR A 80 13.56 28.05 -2.50
C TYR A 80 14.87 27.99 -3.31
N LEU A 81 14.95 27.14 -4.35
CA LEU A 81 16.07 27.15 -5.30
C LEU A 81 16.12 28.45 -6.11
N LEU A 82 14.95 28.99 -6.48
CA LEU A 82 14.85 30.25 -7.23
C LEU A 82 15.37 31.42 -6.38
N VAL A 83 15.04 31.46 -5.07
CA VAL A 83 15.56 32.46 -4.13
C VAL A 83 17.08 32.42 -4.08
N GLY A 84 17.68 31.26 -3.83
CA GLY A 84 19.15 31.14 -3.78
C GLY A 84 19.84 31.46 -5.10
N SER A 85 19.23 31.11 -6.24
CA SER A 85 19.78 31.44 -7.56
C SER A 85 19.66 32.94 -7.88
N GLY A 86 18.54 33.55 -7.49
CA GLY A 86 18.30 34.98 -7.65
C GLY A 86 19.30 35.81 -6.85
N SER A 87 19.48 35.46 -5.58
CA SER A 87 20.46 36.10 -4.70
C SER A 87 21.90 35.92 -5.19
N PHE A 88 22.27 34.70 -5.65
CA PHE A 88 23.57 34.46 -6.28
C PHE A 88 23.82 35.40 -7.47
N LEU A 89 22.86 35.52 -8.38
CA LEU A 89 22.98 36.37 -9.56
C LEU A 89 22.97 37.86 -9.22
N PHE A 90 22.22 38.24 -8.19
CA PHE A 90 22.20 39.61 -7.69
C PHE A 90 23.56 40.02 -7.14
N HIS A 91 24.13 39.26 -6.21
CA HIS A 91 25.44 39.57 -5.61
C HIS A 91 26.61 39.46 -6.60
N ALA A 92 26.49 38.62 -7.63
CA ALA A 92 27.49 38.54 -8.68
C ALA A 92 27.49 39.78 -9.59
N THR A 93 26.35 40.46 -9.77
CA THR A 93 26.17 41.47 -10.83
C THR A 93 25.75 42.87 -10.36
N LEU A 94 25.15 42.98 -9.18
CA LEU A 94 24.52 44.18 -8.61
C LEU A 94 23.61 44.93 -9.60
N LYS A 95 22.76 44.16 -10.29
CA LYS A 95 21.78 44.69 -11.26
C LYS A 95 20.38 44.69 -10.68
N TYR A 96 19.65 45.79 -10.89
CA TYR A 96 18.26 45.94 -10.44
C TYR A 96 17.31 44.79 -10.88
N PRO A 97 17.36 44.26 -12.12
CA PRO A 97 16.56 43.10 -12.48
C PRO A 97 16.87 41.85 -11.65
N MET A 98 18.13 41.64 -11.25
CA MET A 98 18.51 40.49 -10.42
C MET A 98 18.09 40.72 -8.96
N GLN A 99 18.13 41.97 -8.47
CA GLN A 99 17.57 42.36 -7.18
C GLN A 99 16.09 42.00 -7.07
N LEU A 100 15.30 42.30 -8.12
CA LEU A 100 13.89 41.94 -8.17
C LEU A 100 13.69 40.41 -8.12
N VAL A 101 14.54 39.63 -8.77
CA VAL A 101 14.46 38.16 -8.74
C VAL A 101 14.78 37.62 -7.34
N ASP A 102 15.79 38.17 -6.67
CA ASP A 102 16.12 37.82 -5.28
C ASP A 102 14.94 38.13 -4.34
N GLU A 103 14.50 39.39 -4.31
CA GLU A 103 13.51 39.85 -3.34
C GLU A 103 12.10 39.31 -3.62
N LEU A 104 11.61 39.36 -4.85
CA LEU A 104 10.25 38.94 -5.15
C LEU A 104 10.07 37.43 -5.01
N SER A 105 11.08 36.62 -5.36
CA SER A 105 10.99 35.16 -5.24
C SER A 105 10.73 34.70 -3.79
N MET A 106 11.20 35.46 -2.79
CA MET A 106 10.89 35.22 -1.37
C MET A 106 9.40 35.40 -1.07
N ILE A 107 8.77 36.45 -1.61
CA ILE A 107 7.32 36.71 -1.43
C ILE A 107 6.50 35.58 -2.06
N TYR A 108 6.78 35.24 -3.32
CA TYR A 108 6.06 34.18 -4.03
C TYR A 108 6.18 32.82 -3.34
N THR A 109 7.38 32.46 -2.88
CA THR A 109 7.61 31.20 -2.14
C THR A 109 6.83 31.18 -0.81
N THR A 110 6.74 32.32 -0.11
CA THR A 110 5.99 32.45 1.14
C THR A 110 4.48 32.38 0.92
N CYS A 111 3.98 32.93 -0.19
CA CYS A 111 2.57 32.79 -0.60
C CYS A 111 2.22 31.32 -0.89
N LEU A 112 3.10 30.56 -1.54
CA LEU A 112 2.91 29.12 -1.76
C LEU A 112 2.83 28.33 -0.46
N MET A 113 3.67 28.68 0.52
CA MET A 113 3.61 28.06 1.85
C MET A 113 2.32 28.42 2.61
N ASN A 114 1.86 29.66 2.48
CA ASN A 114 0.56 30.08 3.01
C ASN A 114 -0.57 29.26 2.40
N PHE A 115 -0.57 29.08 1.07
CA PHE A 115 -1.55 28.22 0.41
C PHE A 115 -1.49 26.77 0.95
N ALA A 116 -0.30 26.18 1.08
CA ALA A 116 -0.12 24.82 1.59
C ALA A 116 -0.70 24.62 3.01
N THR A 117 -0.54 25.64 3.87
CA THR A 117 -0.95 25.60 5.27
C THR A 117 -2.44 25.89 5.46
N PHE A 118 -2.99 26.89 4.76
CA PHE A 118 -4.38 27.32 4.93
C PHE A 118 -5.39 26.50 4.13
N SER A 119 -4.98 25.88 3.01
CA SER A 119 -5.87 25.02 2.21
C SER A 119 -6.14 23.64 2.84
N TYR A 120 -5.33 23.23 3.83
CA TYR A 120 -5.44 21.89 4.41
C TYR A 120 -6.81 21.63 5.05
N GLY A 121 -7.46 20.55 4.62
CA GLY A 121 -8.75 20.11 5.15
C GLY A 121 -9.92 21.03 4.83
N LYS A 122 -9.77 21.97 3.87
CA LYS A 122 -10.81 22.91 3.45
C LYS A 122 -11.43 22.51 2.11
N SER A 123 -12.62 23.04 1.83
CA SER A 123 -13.35 22.76 0.59
C SER A 123 -12.57 23.25 -0.64
N ARG A 124 -12.86 22.66 -1.81
CA ARG A 124 -12.26 23.10 -3.09
C ARG A 124 -12.56 24.58 -3.36
N LEU A 125 -13.77 25.04 -3.05
CA LEU A 125 -14.16 26.45 -3.21
C LEU A 125 -13.30 27.39 -2.36
N TYR A 126 -13.09 27.07 -1.08
CA TYR A 126 -12.23 27.86 -0.20
C TYR A 126 -10.79 27.91 -0.71
N SER A 127 -10.26 26.76 -1.14
CA SER A 127 -8.89 26.66 -1.64
C SER A 127 -8.68 27.49 -2.90
N THR A 128 -9.66 27.50 -3.83
CA THR A 128 -9.59 28.33 -5.04
C THR A 128 -9.63 29.82 -4.72
N ILE A 129 -10.53 30.25 -3.81
CA ILE A 129 -10.63 31.65 -3.38
C ILE A 129 -9.32 32.11 -2.72
N LEU A 130 -8.75 31.27 -1.84
CA LEU A 130 -7.47 31.54 -1.19
C LEU A 130 -6.32 31.66 -2.20
N ALA A 131 -6.26 30.75 -3.20
CA ALA A 131 -5.24 30.80 -4.23
C ALA A 131 -5.31 32.10 -5.05
N ILE A 132 -6.52 32.50 -5.47
CA ILE A 132 -6.73 33.77 -6.18
C ILE A 132 -6.27 34.95 -5.31
N GLY A 133 -6.69 34.99 -4.04
CA GLY A 133 -6.32 36.06 -3.11
C GLY A 133 -4.81 36.19 -2.88
N LEU A 134 -4.10 35.07 -2.69
CA LEU A 134 -2.65 35.06 -2.48
C LEU A 134 -1.88 35.45 -3.73
N VAL A 135 -2.34 35.06 -4.93
CA VAL A 135 -1.75 35.50 -6.20
C VAL A 135 -1.98 37.00 -6.40
N SER A 136 -3.18 37.51 -6.16
CA SER A 136 -3.46 38.95 -6.23
C SER A 136 -2.62 39.76 -5.26
N LEU A 137 -2.42 39.26 -4.03
CA LEU A 137 -1.54 39.89 -3.04
C LEU A 137 -0.07 39.92 -3.51
N ALA A 138 0.45 38.80 -4.04
CA ALA A 138 1.82 38.74 -4.54
C ALA A 138 2.05 39.70 -5.73
N VAL A 139 1.09 39.78 -6.65
CA VAL A 139 1.15 40.73 -7.78
C VAL A 139 1.07 42.17 -7.29
N PHE A 140 0.20 42.47 -6.33
CA PHE A 140 0.10 43.81 -5.73
C PHE A 140 1.42 44.24 -5.08
N ILE A 141 2.02 43.39 -4.24
CA ILE A 141 3.31 43.65 -3.60
C ILE A 141 4.38 43.88 -4.68
N THR A 142 4.39 43.08 -5.75
CA THR A 142 5.35 43.20 -6.86
C THR A 142 5.23 44.54 -7.58
N LEU A 143 4.02 44.93 -7.98
CA LEU A 143 3.78 46.18 -8.71
C LEU A 143 4.07 47.40 -7.83
N TYR A 144 3.66 47.35 -6.56
CA TYR A 144 3.86 48.45 -5.62
C TYR A 144 5.34 48.59 -5.23
N TYR A 145 6.04 47.47 -5.06
CA TYR A 145 7.48 47.49 -4.81
C TYR A 145 8.26 48.04 -6.02
N HIS A 146 7.89 47.64 -7.23
CA HIS A 146 8.50 48.18 -8.45
C HIS A 146 8.27 49.69 -8.62
N TYR A 147 7.13 50.20 -8.15
CA TYR A 147 6.80 51.63 -8.17
C TYR A 147 7.56 52.44 -7.11
N LEU A 148 7.58 51.95 -5.85
CA LEU A 148 8.23 52.66 -4.75
C LEU A 148 9.76 52.56 -4.77
N GLN A 149 10.30 51.43 -5.24
CA GLN A 149 11.73 51.10 -5.21
C GLN A 149 12.37 51.21 -3.81
N ASP A 150 11.57 51.17 -2.74
CA ASP A 150 11.99 51.23 -1.33
C ASP A 150 12.11 49.81 -0.74
N PRO A 151 13.33 49.32 -0.46
CA PRO A 151 13.57 47.98 0.10
C PRO A 151 12.85 47.73 1.43
N SER A 152 12.58 48.77 2.21
CA SER A 152 11.92 48.69 3.52
C SER A 152 10.48 48.16 3.38
N PHE A 153 9.79 48.51 2.29
CA PHE A 153 8.45 48.00 2.02
C PHE A 153 8.44 46.48 1.82
N HIS A 154 9.36 45.96 1.02
CA HIS A 154 9.50 44.53 0.76
C HIS A 154 9.78 43.77 2.06
N GLN A 155 10.75 44.23 2.85
CA GLN A 155 11.17 43.58 4.10
C GLN A 155 10.00 43.47 5.09
N ASN A 156 9.24 44.55 5.26
CA ASN A 156 8.05 44.55 6.13
C ASN A 156 6.95 43.62 5.63
N ALA A 157 6.68 43.62 4.32
CA ALA A 157 5.68 42.73 3.72
C ALA A 157 6.08 41.25 3.89
N TYR A 158 7.34 40.92 3.64
CA TYR A 158 7.89 39.58 3.82
C TYR A 158 7.85 39.11 5.28
N ALA A 159 8.25 39.97 6.22
CA ALA A 159 8.21 39.66 7.65
C ALA A 159 6.77 39.36 8.12
N MET A 160 5.80 40.16 7.69
CA MET A 160 4.39 39.96 8.05
C MET A 160 3.82 38.66 7.47
N LEU A 161 4.07 38.38 6.18
CA LEU A 161 3.64 37.14 5.52
C LEU A 161 4.25 35.89 6.19
N THR A 162 5.53 35.98 6.56
CA THR A 162 6.26 34.90 7.22
C THR A 162 5.75 34.66 8.64
N ALA A 163 5.46 35.73 9.40
CA ALA A 163 4.87 35.62 10.73
C ALA A 163 3.48 34.94 10.68
N ILE A 164 2.61 35.35 9.76
CA ILE A 164 1.26 34.77 9.60
C ILE A 164 1.33 33.26 9.35
N VAL A 165 2.20 32.83 8.43
CA VAL A 165 2.30 31.40 8.09
C VAL A 165 2.88 30.58 9.25
N LEU A 166 3.89 31.12 9.96
CA LEU A 166 4.50 30.47 11.12
C LEU A 166 3.48 30.29 12.25
N PHE A 167 2.79 31.37 12.65
CA PHE A 167 1.79 31.32 13.71
C PHE A 167 0.63 30.37 13.36
N ARG A 168 0.17 30.41 12.11
CA ARG A 168 -0.88 29.49 11.66
C ARG A 168 -0.42 28.05 11.73
N ALA A 169 0.77 27.74 11.25
CA ALA A 169 1.28 26.38 11.24
C ALA A 169 1.52 25.84 12.67
N MET A 170 2.02 26.68 13.59
CA MET A 170 2.13 26.36 15.01
C MET A 170 0.76 26.07 15.64
N TYR A 171 -0.25 26.91 15.35
CA TYR A 171 -1.62 26.68 15.82
C TYR A 171 -2.19 25.35 15.30
N VAL A 172 -2.00 25.04 14.01
CA VAL A 172 -2.48 23.78 13.41
C VAL A 172 -1.81 22.58 14.06
N MET A 173 -0.50 22.64 14.32
CA MET A 173 0.24 21.59 15.01
C MET A 173 -0.33 21.35 16.42
N GLU A 174 -0.46 22.39 17.23
CA GLU A 174 -0.82 22.28 18.65
C GLU A 174 -2.27 21.81 18.84
N VAL A 175 -3.20 22.39 18.08
CA VAL A 175 -4.64 22.07 18.20
C VAL A 175 -4.94 20.67 17.69
N ASN A 176 -4.31 20.25 16.60
CA ASN A 176 -4.62 18.94 16.04
C ASN A 176 -3.89 17.84 16.80
N MET A 177 -2.59 17.96 17.06
CA MET A 177 -1.79 16.84 17.55
C MET A 177 -1.83 16.64 19.07
N ARG A 178 -2.09 17.70 19.87
CA ARG A 178 -2.12 17.53 21.32
C ARG A 178 -3.39 16.75 21.72
N PRO A 179 -3.28 15.62 22.45
CA PRO A 179 -4.44 14.80 22.83
C PRO A 179 -5.56 15.59 23.52
N ARG A 180 -5.18 16.61 24.32
CA ARG A 180 -6.12 17.49 25.06
C ARG A 180 -7.04 18.33 24.16
N PHE A 181 -6.61 18.67 22.94
CA PHE A 181 -7.35 19.54 22.01
C PHE A 181 -7.88 18.82 20.78
N ARG A 182 -7.77 17.49 20.74
CA ARG A 182 -8.19 16.65 19.61
C ARG A 182 -9.70 16.81 19.40
N SER A 183 -10.11 17.29 18.23
CA SER A 183 -11.52 17.49 17.93
C SER A 183 -12.25 16.15 17.71
N LYS A 184 -13.53 16.07 18.07
CA LYS A 184 -14.37 14.86 17.86
C LYS A 184 -14.43 14.43 16.39
N GLU A 185 -14.41 15.39 15.46
CA GLU A 185 -14.34 15.14 14.01
C GLU A 185 -13.02 14.48 13.61
N ARG A 186 -11.90 14.89 14.21
CA ARG A 186 -10.58 14.31 13.95
C ARG A 186 -10.45 12.91 14.54
N GLU A 187 -11.04 12.66 15.71
CA GLU A 187 -11.16 11.30 16.24
C GLU A 187 -12.00 10.41 15.32
N ALA A 188 -13.10 10.92 14.77
CA ALA A 188 -13.94 10.17 13.82
C ALA A 188 -13.25 9.92 12.46
N ALA A 189 -12.39 10.85 12.03
CA ALA A 189 -11.58 10.73 10.81
C ALA A 189 -10.30 9.89 11.00
N ASN A 190 -10.00 9.43 12.23
CA ASN A 190 -8.89 8.50 12.46
C ASN A 190 -9.31 7.08 12.00
N PRO A 191 -8.75 6.54 10.91
CA PRO A 191 -9.13 5.22 10.40
C PRO A 191 -8.78 4.07 11.37
N ARG A 192 -7.96 4.34 12.40
CA ARG A 192 -7.55 3.35 13.42
C ARG A 192 -8.46 3.30 14.64
N ARG A 193 -9.55 4.08 14.67
CA ARG A 193 -10.52 4.09 15.77
C ARG A 193 -11.55 2.96 15.65
N LYS A 194 -11.12 1.71 15.57
CA LYS A 194 -11.98 0.54 15.83
C LYS A 194 -11.52 -0.11 17.14
N GLY A 195 -12.21 0.22 18.24
CA GLY A 195 -12.28 -0.63 19.44
C GLY A 195 -11.03 -0.80 20.31
N GLY A 196 -10.16 0.20 20.46
CA GLY A 196 -8.94 0.07 21.27
C GLY A 196 -9.17 0.08 22.79
N VAL A 197 -8.75 -0.99 23.47
CA VAL A 197 -8.47 -1.05 24.92
C VAL A 197 -7.60 0.15 25.35
N LYS A 198 -7.83 0.70 26.55
CA LYS A 198 -7.12 1.89 27.10
C LYS A 198 -5.59 1.92 26.87
N ALA A 199 -4.93 0.76 26.82
CA ALA A 199 -3.50 0.61 26.59
C ALA A 199 -3.03 1.02 25.17
N VAL A 200 -3.84 0.82 24.13
CA VAL A 200 -3.50 1.21 22.74
C VAL A 200 -3.56 2.73 22.61
N GLN A 201 -4.62 3.35 23.14
CA GLN A 201 -4.76 4.81 23.16
C GLN A 201 -3.61 5.48 23.93
N GLN A 202 -3.20 4.91 25.07
CA GLN A 202 -2.06 5.42 25.85
C GLN A 202 -0.74 5.38 25.09
N ARG A 203 -0.47 4.32 24.31
CA ARG A 203 0.73 4.23 23.46
C ARG A 203 0.70 5.25 22.32
N GLU A 204 -0.45 5.44 21.67
CA GLU A 204 -0.61 6.45 20.63
C GLU A 204 -0.42 7.87 21.18
N ASP A 205 -1.02 8.17 22.33
CA ASP A 205 -0.91 9.47 22.99
C ASP A 205 0.55 9.75 23.43
N GLN A 206 1.28 8.73 23.88
CA GLN A 206 2.70 8.85 24.24
C GLN A 206 3.57 9.14 23.01
N ARG A 207 3.35 8.43 21.90
CA ARG A 207 4.04 8.68 20.64
C ARG A 207 3.76 10.09 20.10
N ASP A 208 2.50 10.52 20.11
CA ASP A 208 2.11 11.86 19.63
C ASP A 208 2.76 12.98 20.48
N GLN A 209 2.93 12.77 21.79
CA GLN A 209 3.67 13.68 22.66
C GLN A 209 5.17 13.75 22.33
N GLU A 210 5.82 12.63 22.03
CA GLU A 210 7.24 12.58 21.64
C GLU A 210 7.48 13.30 20.30
N ILE A 211 6.58 13.09 19.33
CA ILE A 211 6.61 13.79 18.04
C ILE A 211 6.44 15.30 18.26
N LEU A 212 5.48 15.72 19.09
CA LEU A 212 5.27 17.14 19.43
C LEU A 212 6.49 17.78 20.06
N ARG A 213 7.16 17.11 21.01
CA ARG A 213 8.40 17.62 21.62
C ARG A 213 9.47 17.83 20.56
N THR A 214 9.69 16.83 19.70
CA THR A 214 10.69 16.90 18.62
C THR A 214 10.38 18.06 17.66
N MET A 215 9.11 18.24 17.28
CA MET A 215 8.69 19.35 16.41
C MET A 215 8.89 20.72 17.06
N TRP A 216 8.57 20.88 18.35
CA TRP A 216 8.85 22.13 19.09
C TRP A 216 10.35 22.43 19.18
N THR A 217 11.20 21.41 19.41
CA THR A 217 12.65 21.63 19.40
C THR A 217 13.16 22.06 18.02
N MET A 218 12.61 21.50 16.95
CA MET A 218 13.00 21.86 15.58
C MET A 218 12.55 23.28 15.20
N ILE A 219 11.33 23.69 15.58
CA ILE A 219 10.86 25.08 15.40
C ILE A 219 11.71 26.03 16.23
N GLY A 220 11.94 25.74 17.51
CA GLY A 220 12.73 26.61 18.39
C GLY A 220 14.14 26.82 17.86
N PHE A 221 14.80 25.76 17.40
CA PHE A 221 16.12 25.84 16.79
C PHE A 221 16.11 26.61 15.45
N GLY A 222 15.21 26.25 14.53
CA GLY A 222 15.11 26.92 13.23
C GLY A 222 14.78 28.41 13.33
N LEU A 223 13.86 28.79 14.23
CA LEU A 223 13.49 30.17 14.49
C LEU A 223 14.62 30.96 15.18
N SER A 224 15.38 30.33 16.07
CA SER A 224 16.55 30.95 16.69
C SER A 224 17.64 31.25 15.66
N ILE A 225 17.90 30.33 14.73
CA ILE A 225 18.84 30.56 13.62
C ILE A 225 18.32 31.69 12.72
N PHE A 226 17.05 31.67 12.36
CA PHE A 226 16.46 32.66 11.46
C PHE A 226 16.50 34.08 12.06
N LEU A 227 16.07 34.24 13.32
CA LEU A 227 16.13 35.52 14.03
C LEU A 227 17.56 35.95 14.34
N GLY A 228 18.45 35.00 14.63
CA GLY A 228 19.88 35.28 14.80
C GLY A 228 20.49 35.85 13.53
N GLY A 229 20.15 35.27 12.36
CA GLY A 229 20.51 35.82 11.07
C GLY A 229 20.00 37.25 10.92
N PHE A 230 18.73 37.50 11.24
CA PHE A 230 18.12 38.84 11.13
C PHE A 230 18.85 39.87 12.00
N GLY A 231 19.25 39.46 13.20
CA GLY A 231 20.09 40.29 14.07
C GLY A 231 21.46 40.59 13.45
N VAL A 232 22.13 39.61 12.86
CA VAL A 232 23.44 39.81 12.19
C VAL A 232 23.30 40.73 10.98
N TRP A 233 22.27 40.53 10.16
CA TRP A 233 21.96 41.40 9.03
C TRP A 233 21.68 42.85 9.47
N HIS A 234 20.90 43.04 10.53
CA HIS A 234 20.60 44.36 11.05
C HIS A 234 21.87 45.07 11.58
N LEU A 235 22.75 44.34 12.28
CA LEU A 235 24.04 44.84 12.74
C LEU A 235 24.98 45.20 11.57
N ASP A 236 24.97 44.41 10.50
CA ASP A 236 25.75 44.66 9.28
C ASP A 236 25.35 45.99 8.64
N ASN A 237 24.05 46.28 8.60
CA ASN A 237 23.52 47.55 8.07
C ASN A 237 23.87 48.76 8.95
N GLU A 238 23.78 48.63 10.28
CA GLU A 238 24.05 49.77 11.19
C GLU A 238 25.54 50.07 11.36
N HIS A 239 26.41 49.06 11.29
CA HIS A 239 27.84 49.19 11.60
C HIS A 239 28.77 48.96 10.41
N CYS A 240 28.26 49.08 9.19
CA CYS A 240 29.00 48.74 7.98
C CYS A 240 30.39 49.42 7.88
N THR A 241 30.47 50.72 8.13
CA THR A 241 31.74 51.48 8.07
C THR A 241 32.81 50.95 9.05
N GLN A 242 32.40 50.49 10.23
CA GLN A 242 33.31 49.92 11.22
C GLN A 242 33.76 48.50 10.83
N LEU A 243 32.84 47.70 10.28
CA LEU A 243 33.11 46.34 9.82
C LEU A 243 34.10 46.31 8.66
N VAL A 244 33.95 47.21 7.66
CA VAL A 244 34.90 47.36 6.55
C VAL A 244 36.29 47.76 7.04
N GLN A 245 36.37 48.67 8.02
CA GLN A 245 37.65 49.07 8.59
C GLN A 245 38.35 47.88 9.27
N TRP A 246 37.63 47.13 10.11
CA TRP A 246 38.18 45.95 10.77
C TRP A 246 38.56 44.83 9.79
N ARG A 247 37.84 44.72 8.68
CA ARG A 247 38.14 43.77 7.61
C ARG A 247 39.47 44.08 6.92
N ARG A 248 39.69 45.35 6.59
CA ARG A 248 40.96 45.85 6.02
C ARG A 248 42.14 45.66 7.00
N GLU A 249 41.91 45.83 8.30
CA GLU A 249 42.93 45.60 9.34
C GLU A 249 43.28 44.11 9.54
N MET A 250 42.32 43.20 9.36
CA MET A 250 42.55 41.75 9.52
C MET A 250 43.13 41.05 8.27
N GLY A 251 42.74 41.51 7.07
CA GLY A 251 43.18 40.91 5.81
C GLY A 251 42.51 39.56 5.48
N MET A 252 42.71 39.07 4.25
CA MET A 252 42.15 37.80 3.77
C MET A 252 42.94 36.60 4.30
N PRO A 253 42.28 35.46 4.61
CA PRO A 253 40.85 35.18 4.47
C PRO A 253 40.00 35.54 5.70
N TRP A 254 40.62 36.00 6.80
CA TRP A 254 39.92 36.22 8.08
C TRP A 254 38.90 37.36 8.03
N GLY A 255 39.12 38.34 7.15
CA GLY A 255 38.16 39.39 6.86
C GLY A 255 36.79 38.87 6.37
N PHE A 256 36.75 37.71 5.72
CA PHE A 256 35.50 37.10 5.24
C PHE A 256 34.54 36.72 6.38
N VAL A 257 35.05 36.54 7.61
CA VAL A 257 34.22 36.20 8.78
C VAL A 257 33.41 37.41 9.25
N LEU A 258 33.81 38.63 8.89
CA LEU A 258 33.10 39.88 9.18
C LEU A 258 32.08 40.29 8.11
N GLU A 259 31.78 39.42 7.14
CA GLU A 259 30.73 39.65 6.15
C GLU A 259 29.37 39.26 6.77
N GLY A 260 28.69 40.24 7.39
CA GLY A 260 27.44 40.00 8.10
C GLY A 260 26.31 39.55 7.17
N HIS A 261 26.21 40.12 5.97
CA HIS A 261 25.25 39.69 4.96
C HIS A 261 25.48 38.24 4.47
N GLY A 262 26.73 37.80 4.38
CA GLY A 262 27.07 36.41 4.10
C GLY A 262 26.59 35.45 5.19
N TRP A 263 26.72 35.84 6.46
CA TRP A 263 26.16 35.07 7.60
C TRP A 263 24.63 35.06 7.58
N TRP A 264 23.99 36.15 7.18
CA TRP A 264 22.54 36.20 6.98
C TRP A 264 22.09 35.13 6.00
N HIS A 265 22.77 34.95 4.86
CA HIS A 265 22.42 33.90 3.91
C HIS A 265 22.54 32.50 4.54
N LEU A 266 23.66 32.24 5.23
CA LEU A 266 23.89 30.92 5.82
C LEU A 266 22.84 30.58 6.89
N MET A 267 22.50 31.55 7.73
CA MET A 267 21.56 31.38 8.83
C MET A 267 20.11 31.30 8.31
N THR A 268 19.65 32.26 7.52
CA THR A 268 18.27 32.25 7.02
C THR A 268 17.99 31.12 6.05
N GLY A 269 18.97 30.76 5.21
CA GLY A 269 18.87 29.59 4.34
C GLY A 269 18.66 28.33 5.15
N THR A 270 19.46 28.13 6.20
CA THR A 270 19.29 27.00 7.10
C THR A 270 17.94 27.05 7.83
N GLY A 271 17.54 28.20 8.39
CA GLY A 271 16.26 28.36 9.07
C GLY A 271 15.06 28.05 8.19
N ALA A 272 15.06 28.55 6.94
CA ALA A 272 14.03 28.28 5.95
C ALA A 272 13.97 26.79 5.56
N TYR A 273 15.12 26.12 5.41
CA TYR A 273 15.15 24.67 5.16
C TYR A 273 14.50 23.88 6.31
N PHE A 274 14.86 24.20 7.56
CA PHE A 274 14.26 23.58 8.75
C PHE A 274 12.74 23.76 8.77
N TYR A 275 12.26 24.95 8.41
CA TYR A 275 10.84 25.25 8.35
C TYR A 275 10.09 24.46 7.27
N ILE A 276 10.67 24.33 6.06
CA ILE A 276 10.04 23.55 4.98
C ILE A 276 9.99 22.05 5.36
N VAL A 277 11.10 21.49 5.88
CA VAL A 277 11.16 20.09 6.33
C VAL A 277 10.18 19.83 7.48
N TRP A 278 10.05 20.79 8.41
CA TRP A 278 9.03 20.76 9.44
C TRP A 278 7.61 20.73 8.89
N GLY A 279 7.31 21.54 7.88
CA GLY A 279 6.02 21.54 7.18
C GLY A 279 5.71 20.19 6.53
N VAL A 280 6.71 19.55 5.90
CA VAL A 280 6.59 18.20 5.33
C VAL A 280 6.23 17.18 6.41
N TRP A 281 6.93 17.22 7.56
CA TRP A 281 6.67 16.30 8.66
C TRP A 281 5.29 16.50 9.29
N LEU A 282 4.90 17.77 9.49
CA LEU A 282 3.56 18.14 9.97
C LEU A 282 2.48 17.56 9.06
N ARG A 283 2.65 17.62 7.74
CA ARG A 283 1.69 17.06 6.77
C ARG A 283 1.49 15.56 6.95
N HIS A 284 2.56 14.80 7.09
CA HIS A 284 2.48 13.34 7.30
C HIS A 284 1.82 12.99 8.63
N CYS A 285 2.10 13.77 9.68
CA CYS A 285 1.44 13.59 10.97
C CYS A 285 -0.05 13.93 10.92
N LEU A 286 -0.43 14.97 10.17
CA LEU A 286 -1.84 15.32 10.00
C LEU A 286 -2.62 14.24 9.22
N ASN A 287 -1.96 13.56 8.27
CA ASN A 287 -2.50 12.49 7.45
C ASN A 287 -2.43 11.08 8.07
N TYR A 288 -2.06 10.94 9.34
CA TYR A 288 -1.92 9.65 10.05
C TYR A 288 -0.89 8.68 9.47
N ARG A 289 0.17 9.20 8.83
CA ARG A 289 1.24 8.39 8.22
C ARG A 289 2.53 8.36 9.05
N GLN A 290 2.45 8.54 10.37
CA GLN A 290 3.63 8.56 11.25
C GLN A 290 4.37 7.22 11.34
N ASP A 291 3.75 6.12 10.92
CA ASP A 291 4.41 4.80 10.89
C ASP A 291 5.14 4.52 9.57
N GLU A 292 4.76 5.22 8.50
CA GLU A 292 5.38 5.08 7.18
C GLU A 292 6.58 6.00 7.00
N TYR A 293 6.57 7.16 7.66
CA TYR A 293 7.59 8.19 7.55
C TYR A 293 8.17 8.50 8.92
N GLU A 294 9.46 8.82 8.96
CA GLU A 294 10.17 9.22 10.17
C GLU A 294 10.98 10.49 9.90
N LEU A 295 10.97 11.40 10.87
CA LEU A 295 11.84 12.57 10.88
C LEU A 295 13.21 12.15 11.43
N VAL A 296 14.20 12.05 10.55
CA VAL A 296 15.58 11.74 10.94
C VAL A 296 16.31 13.04 11.24
N TRP A 297 16.51 13.31 12.53
CA TRP A 297 17.30 14.44 13.03
C TRP A 297 18.04 14.05 14.31
N PRO A 298 19.15 13.29 14.19
CA PRO A 298 19.83 12.70 15.34
C PRO A 298 20.54 13.73 16.23
N ASN A 299 21.06 14.82 15.64
CA ASN A 299 21.76 15.88 16.35
C ASN A 299 21.43 17.24 15.75
N ILE A 300 21.55 18.29 16.56
CA ILE A 300 21.33 19.69 16.17
C ILE A 300 22.23 20.12 14.98
N TRP A 301 23.42 19.53 14.87
CA TRP A 301 24.39 19.77 13.78
C TRP A 301 24.06 19.05 12.47
N THR A 302 23.11 18.13 12.47
CA THR A 302 22.69 17.41 11.26
C THR A 302 21.47 18.08 10.64
N MET A 303 21.45 18.14 9.32
CA MET A 303 20.31 18.70 8.59
C MET A 303 19.14 17.71 8.58
N PRO A 304 17.96 18.07 9.11
CA PRO A 304 16.84 17.16 9.25
C PRO A 304 16.33 16.70 7.88
N ALA A 305 15.83 15.47 7.82
CA ALA A 305 15.16 14.97 6.64
C ALA A 305 13.99 14.07 7.04
N VAL A 306 12.86 14.24 6.36
CA VAL A 306 11.78 13.26 6.43
C VAL A 306 12.12 12.13 5.47
N VAL A 307 12.16 10.92 5.97
CA VAL A 307 12.46 9.73 5.15
C VAL A 307 11.37 8.69 5.38
N LYS A 308 11.13 7.86 4.38
CA LYS A 308 10.28 6.69 4.57
C LYS A 308 11.01 5.72 5.50
N ARG A 309 10.34 5.20 6.54
CA ARG A 309 10.94 4.21 7.45
C ARG A 309 11.42 3.01 6.65
N GLN A 310 12.70 2.67 6.81
CA GLN A 310 13.25 1.42 6.30
C GLN A 310 12.94 0.33 7.33
N SER A 311 12.30 -0.77 6.90
CA SER A 311 12.04 -1.93 7.76
C SER A 311 13.34 -2.42 8.40
N ALA A 312 13.35 -2.58 9.72
CA ALA A 312 14.52 -2.92 10.54
C ALA A 312 15.00 -4.38 10.38
N ALA A 313 15.05 -4.91 9.16
CA ALA A 313 15.60 -6.22 8.83
C ALA A 313 17.03 -6.15 8.26
N ALA A 314 17.64 -4.96 8.13
CA ALA A 314 18.94 -4.78 7.47
C ALA A 314 20.12 -4.38 8.39
N THR A 315 19.95 -4.35 9.72
CA THR A 315 21.05 -4.00 10.65
C THR A 315 21.06 -4.93 11.87
N GLY A 316 21.20 -6.23 11.61
CA GLY A 316 21.51 -7.25 12.62
C GLY A 316 22.78 -8.00 12.24
N GLY A 317 23.93 -7.33 12.22
CA GLY A 317 25.20 -7.97 11.92
C GLY A 317 26.40 -7.05 12.11
N ALA A 318 27.30 -7.47 12.99
CA ALA A 318 28.64 -6.94 13.25
C ALA A 318 28.78 -5.71 14.17
N SER A 319 28.64 -5.99 15.48
CA SER A 319 29.62 -5.49 16.45
C SER A 319 30.91 -6.29 16.27
N GLY A 320 32.03 -5.63 15.96
CA GLY A 320 33.36 -6.24 16.09
C GLY A 320 34.42 -5.83 15.06
N ARG A 321 35.29 -4.90 15.50
CA ARG A 321 36.73 -4.78 15.18
C ARG A 321 37.19 -4.23 13.81
N GLY A 322 37.94 -3.12 13.90
CA GLY A 322 39.30 -3.07 13.35
C GLY A 322 39.56 -2.07 12.21
N LYS A 323 40.24 -0.97 12.55
CA LYS A 323 40.91 -0.01 11.65
C LYS A 323 41.80 -0.70 10.59
N LYS A 324 41.78 -0.21 9.34
CA LYS A 324 42.93 0.42 8.66
C LYS A 324 42.59 0.94 7.25
N GLU A 325 43.38 1.93 6.86
CA GLU A 325 43.34 2.79 5.67
C GLU A 325 43.55 2.06 4.33
N SER A 326 43.03 2.63 3.24
CA SER A 326 43.84 3.27 2.18
C SER A 326 42.96 3.69 1.00
N ALA A 327 43.48 4.66 0.24
CA ALA A 327 42.80 5.46 -0.75
C ALA A 327 42.97 4.96 -2.19
N ALA A 328 42.15 5.54 -3.07
CA ALA A 328 42.36 5.82 -4.49
C ALA A 328 42.17 4.68 -5.52
N GLY A 329 41.41 5.02 -6.57
CA GLY A 329 41.26 4.21 -7.78
C GLY A 329 40.00 4.55 -8.58
N ALA A 330 40.02 5.68 -9.30
CA ALA A 330 39.02 6.02 -10.29
C ALA A 330 39.10 5.11 -11.52
N GLY A 331 37.97 4.87 -12.20
CA GLY A 331 37.99 4.47 -13.61
C GLY A 331 36.90 3.49 -14.07
N GLN A 332 35.83 4.05 -14.63
CA GLN A 332 35.43 3.70 -16.00
C GLN A 332 34.77 2.33 -16.26
N GLN A 333 33.45 2.27 -16.07
CA GLN A 333 32.54 1.56 -16.99
C GLN A 333 31.08 2.04 -16.76
N ARG A 334 30.71 3.11 -17.47
CA ARG A 334 29.32 3.48 -17.76
C ARG A 334 29.01 3.02 -19.17
N ALA A 335 28.35 1.88 -19.29
CA ALA A 335 27.37 1.54 -20.33
C ALA A 335 26.95 0.09 -20.07
N ILE A 336 25.65 -0.19 -20.11
CA ILE A 336 25.02 -1.49 -19.86
C ILE A 336 24.83 -1.79 -18.36
N GLY A 337 23.82 -1.16 -17.77
CA GLY A 337 23.40 -1.39 -16.38
C GLY A 337 22.08 -0.68 -16.07
N CYS A 338 21.16 -0.68 -17.03
CA CYS A 338 19.76 -0.34 -16.82
C CYS A 338 19.02 -1.66 -17.10
N ILE A 339 18.05 -2.02 -16.26
CA ILE A 339 17.45 -3.36 -16.09
C ILE A 339 18.21 -4.24 -15.07
N GLN A 340 18.28 -3.81 -13.81
CA GLN A 340 18.51 -4.72 -12.67
C GLN A 340 18.03 -4.15 -11.31
N GLY A 341 17.16 -3.14 -11.32
CA GLY A 341 16.63 -2.49 -10.10
C GLY A 341 15.21 -2.91 -9.70
N HIS A 342 14.62 -3.89 -10.38
CA HIS A 342 13.28 -4.42 -10.05
C HIS A 342 13.31 -5.76 -9.30
N ASP A 343 14.47 -6.40 -9.17
CA ASP A 343 14.58 -7.73 -8.53
C ASP A 343 14.92 -7.66 -7.03
N GLU A 344 15.35 -6.51 -6.49
CA GLU A 344 15.69 -6.40 -5.06
C GLU A 344 14.52 -5.96 -4.16
N ILE A 345 13.40 -5.49 -4.73
CA ILE A 345 12.18 -5.18 -3.97
C ILE A 345 11.43 -6.45 -3.55
N ALA A 346 11.74 -7.60 -4.16
CA ALA A 346 11.10 -8.88 -3.87
C ALA A 346 11.78 -9.71 -2.76
N LYS A 347 12.95 -9.31 -2.25
CA LYS A 347 13.77 -10.16 -1.37
C LYS A 347 13.92 -9.70 0.09
N GLN A 348 13.27 -8.61 0.52
CA GLN A 348 13.40 -8.08 1.88
C GLN A 348 12.07 -7.99 2.67
N THR A 349 11.09 -8.81 2.30
CA THR A 349 9.87 -9.10 3.10
C THR A 349 9.88 -10.51 3.70
N ALA A 350 11.01 -11.19 3.72
CA ALA A 350 11.15 -12.58 4.20
C ALA A 350 11.50 -12.68 5.70
N ASN A 351 10.90 -11.82 6.52
CA ASN A 351 10.60 -12.14 7.92
C ASN A 351 9.08 -12.02 8.06
N ASP A 352 8.36 -12.88 7.33
CA ASP A 352 6.93 -13.09 7.56
C ASP A 352 6.83 -13.87 8.88
N ASP A 353 6.39 -13.21 9.95
CA ASP A 353 5.68 -13.89 11.03
C ASP A 353 4.63 -14.77 10.35
N SER A 354 4.71 -16.08 10.57
CA SER A 354 3.93 -17.08 9.83
C SER A 354 2.42 -16.78 9.87
N LEU A 355 1.88 -16.35 8.74
CA LEU A 355 0.46 -16.09 8.52
C LEU A 355 -0.26 -17.43 8.30
N LEU A 356 -1.11 -17.83 9.24
CA LEU A 356 -1.71 -19.17 9.28
C LEU A 356 -3.19 -19.12 8.88
N GLN A 357 -3.69 -20.17 8.22
CA GLN A 357 -5.09 -20.27 7.79
C GLN A 357 -5.78 -21.51 8.33
N VAL A 358 -7.00 -21.32 8.82
CA VAL A 358 -7.89 -22.42 9.19
C VAL A 358 -8.87 -22.68 8.05
N HIS A 359 -8.92 -23.93 7.59
CA HIS A 359 -9.81 -24.34 6.51
C HIS A 359 -11.02 -25.08 7.06
N LEU A 360 -12.23 -24.70 6.64
CA LEU A 360 -13.47 -25.35 7.03
C LEU A 360 -14.16 -25.94 5.80
N GLN A 361 -14.67 -27.17 5.95
CA GLN A 361 -15.38 -27.88 4.91
C GLN A 361 -16.77 -28.24 5.43
N THR A 362 -17.81 -27.75 4.77
CA THR A 362 -19.19 -27.92 5.27
C THR A 362 -20.07 -28.64 4.25
N GLY A 363 -20.73 -29.69 4.73
CA GLY A 363 -21.63 -30.53 3.94
C GLY A 363 -20.93 -31.42 2.91
N GLN A 364 -21.71 -32.26 2.23
CA GLN A 364 -21.19 -33.26 1.30
C GLN A 364 -20.28 -32.67 0.20
N CYS A 365 -20.73 -31.62 -0.50
CA CYS A 365 -19.96 -31.00 -1.58
C CYS A 365 -18.67 -30.33 -1.05
N GLY A 366 -18.76 -29.61 0.07
CA GLY A 366 -17.61 -28.95 0.70
C GLY A 366 -16.53 -29.95 1.09
N ASN A 367 -16.91 -31.06 1.73
CA ASN A 367 -15.97 -32.11 2.13
C ASN A 367 -15.34 -32.84 0.94
N GLN A 368 -16.07 -33.08 -0.15
CA GLN A 368 -15.50 -33.72 -1.35
C GLN A 368 -14.49 -32.81 -2.08
N ILE A 369 -14.83 -31.53 -2.26
CA ILE A 369 -13.93 -30.54 -2.87
C ILE A 369 -12.72 -30.32 -1.97
N GLY A 370 -12.96 -30.18 -0.67
CA GLY A 370 -11.92 -30.02 0.34
C GLY A 370 -10.95 -31.20 0.38
N ALA A 371 -11.44 -32.44 0.30
CA ALA A 371 -10.59 -33.63 0.19
C ALA A 371 -9.73 -33.60 -1.09
N ALA A 372 -10.30 -33.23 -2.24
CA ALA A 372 -9.55 -33.07 -3.49
C ALA A 372 -8.51 -31.94 -3.41
N PHE A 373 -8.83 -30.84 -2.72
CA PHE A 373 -7.92 -29.73 -2.46
C PHE A 373 -6.73 -30.17 -1.61
N TRP A 374 -6.98 -30.83 -0.47
CA TRP A 374 -5.91 -31.35 0.40
C TRP A 374 -5.02 -32.36 -0.30
N GLN A 375 -5.59 -33.25 -1.12
CA GLN A 375 -4.82 -34.18 -1.94
C GLN A 375 -3.91 -33.44 -2.93
N THR A 376 -4.42 -32.39 -3.55
CA THR A 376 -3.67 -31.59 -4.52
C THR A 376 -2.52 -30.85 -3.86
N ILE A 377 -2.78 -30.09 -2.79
CA ILE A 377 -1.72 -29.30 -2.13
C ILE A 377 -0.72 -30.20 -1.38
N SER A 378 -1.16 -31.31 -0.79
CA SER A 378 -0.25 -32.29 -0.16
C SER A 378 0.73 -32.84 -1.19
N GLY A 379 0.22 -33.17 -2.39
CA GLY A 379 1.07 -33.58 -3.51
C GLY A 379 2.03 -32.49 -4.00
N GLU A 380 1.65 -31.22 -3.93
CA GLU A 380 2.52 -30.09 -4.28
C GLU A 380 3.61 -29.81 -3.24
N HIS A 381 3.32 -30.02 -1.96
CA HIS A 381 4.28 -29.93 -0.86
C HIS A 381 5.09 -31.22 -0.65
N GLY A 382 4.86 -32.27 -1.43
CA GLY A 382 5.62 -33.53 -1.34
C GLY A 382 5.24 -34.40 -0.13
N LEU A 383 4.05 -34.21 0.42
CA LEU A 383 3.52 -35.04 1.51
C LEU A 383 2.87 -36.31 0.97
N ASP A 384 3.11 -37.44 1.65
CA ASP A 384 2.41 -38.68 1.38
C ASP A 384 1.04 -38.77 2.09
N GLY A 385 0.31 -39.86 1.89
CA GLY A 385 -1.01 -40.09 2.51
C GLY A 385 -0.99 -40.18 4.04
N SER A 386 0.19 -40.36 4.64
CA SER A 386 0.40 -40.41 6.09
C SER A 386 0.82 -39.07 6.69
N GLY A 387 1.10 -38.07 5.84
CA GLY A 387 1.55 -36.73 6.21
C GLY A 387 3.07 -36.60 6.37
N VAL A 388 3.85 -37.58 5.93
CA VAL A 388 5.32 -37.52 5.99
C VAL A 388 5.84 -36.81 4.74
N TYR A 389 6.80 -35.90 4.95
CA TYR A 389 7.45 -35.18 3.85
C TYR A 389 8.47 -36.06 3.12
N ASN A 390 8.21 -36.30 1.84
CA ASN A 390 9.09 -36.99 0.89
C ASN A 390 9.43 -36.09 -0.32
N GLY A 391 9.37 -34.77 -0.13
CA GLY A 391 9.64 -33.79 -1.17
C GLY A 391 11.12 -33.69 -1.53
N THR A 392 11.41 -32.97 -2.62
CA THR A 392 12.77 -32.82 -3.18
C THR A 392 13.29 -31.39 -3.17
N SER A 393 12.44 -30.42 -2.79
CA SER A 393 12.72 -28.99 -2.91
C SER A 393 12.43 -28.26 -1.60
N ASP A 394 13.41 -27.50 -1.10
CA ASP A 394 13.29 -26.72 0.16
C ASP A 394 12.16 -25.69 0.10
N LEU A 395 11.86 -25.15 -1.09
CA LEU A 395 10.75 -24.21 -1.30
C LEU A 395 9.38 -24.83 -0.97
N GLN A 396 9.26 -26.15 -0.92
CA GLN A 396 8.04 -26.84 -0.51
C GLN A 396 7.82 -26.76 1.01
N LEU A 397 8.88 -26.62 1.80
CA LEU A 397 8.83 -26.55 3.26
C LEU A 397 8.64 -25.13 3.78
N GLU A 398 9.18 -24.13 3.08
CA GLU A 398 9.32 -22.74 3.55
C GLU A 398 8.02 -22.10 4.09
N ARG A 399 6.88 -22.37 3.46
CA ARG A 399 5.55 -21.83 3.85
C ARG A 399 4.50 -22.93 4.05
N MET A 400 4.94 -24.15 4.38
CA MET A 400 4.03 -25.26 4.60
C MET A 400 3.16 -25.08 5.85
N ASN A 401 3.71 -24.39 6.85
CA ASN A 401 3.02 -24.03 8.09
C ASN A 401 1.70 -23.28 7.88
N VAL A 402 1.54 -22.54 6.78
CA VAL A 402 0.32 -21.77 6.45
C VAL A 402 -0.94 -22.66 6.52
N TYR A 403 -0.87 -23.89 6.01
CA TYR A 403 -2.00 -24.83 5.97
C TYR A 403 -1.78 -26.09 6.82
N PHE A 404 -0.54 -26.39 7.24
CA PHE A 404 -0.21 -27.61 7.96
C PHE A 404 0.41 -27.31 9.33
N ASN A 405 -0.01 -28.05 10.33
CA ASN A 405 0.62 -28.12 11.64
C ASN A 405 1.74 -29.16 11.63
N GLU A 406 2.92 -28.79 12.10
CA GLU A 406 4.01 -29.74 12.30
C GLU A 406 3.78 -30.53 13.60
N ALA A 407 3.66 -31.85 13.46
CA ALA A 407 3.59 -32.79 14.56
C ALA A 407 4.94 -33.52 14.72
N SER A 408 5.08 -34.28 15.80
CA SER A 408 6.26 -35.12 16.05
C SER A 408 6.56 -36.07 14.87
N ASN A 409 7.85 -36.36 14.65
CA ASN A 409 8.35 -37.25 13.60
C ASN A 409 8.19 -36.74 12.15
N ASN A 410 8.36 -35.43 11.92
CA ASN A 410 8.24 -34.79 10.59
C ASN A 410 6.90 -35.09 9.90
N LYS A 411 5.84 -35.21 10.70
CA LYS A 411 4.48 -35.43 10.20
C LYS A 411 3.74 -34.10 10.16
N PHE A 412 3.17 -33.77 9.01
CA PHE A 412 2.42 -32.55 8.79
C PHE A 412 0.91 -32.86 8.72
N VAL A 413 0.14 -32.16 9.55
CA VAL A 413 -1.31 -32.38 9.72
C VAL A 413 -2.07 -31.14 9.24
N PRO A 414 -3.02 -31.27 8.31
CA PRO A 414 -3.88 -30.17 7.85
C PRO A 414 -4.56 -29.41 8.98
N ARG A 415 -4.54 -28.08 8.92
CA ARG A 415 -5.37 -27.19 9.74
C ARG A 415 -6.79 -27.12 9.15
N ALA A 416 -7.46 -28.26 9.16
CA ALA A 416 -8.79 -28.45 8.57
C ALA A 416 -9.82 -28.87 9.62
N VAL A 417 -11.03 -28.31 9.51
CA VAL A 417 -12.22 -28.70 10.28
C VAL A 417 -13.26 -29.22 9.29
N LEU A 418 -13.70 -30.47 9.49
CA LEU A 418 -14.63 -31.16 8.61
C LEU A 418 -15.98 -31.24 9.31
N VAL A 419 -17.01 -30.72 8.65
CA VAL A 419 -18.34 -30.55 9.23
C VAL A 419 -19.38 -31.11 8.29
N ASP A 420 -20.25 -31.97 8.80
CA ASP A 420 -21.48 -32.38 8.10
C ASP A 420 -22.55 -32.79 9.10
N LEU A 421 -23.81 -32.57 8.77
CA LEU A 421 -24.93 -33.03 9.59
C LEU A 421 -25.20 -34.53 9.38
N GLU A 422 -24.63 -35.11 8.32
CA GLU A 422 -24.70 -36.54 8.02
C GLU A 422 -23.35 -37.26 8.27
N PRO A 423 -23.36 -38.42 8.95
CA PRO A 423 -22.13 -39.16 9.25
C PRO A 423 -21.50 -39.79 8.00
N GLY A 424 -22.29 -40.16 6.99
CA GLY A 424 -21.82 -40.92 5.83
C GLY A 424 -20.75 -40.22 4.99
N THR A 425 -20.78 -38.88 4.93
CA THR A 425 -19.74 -38.09 4.26
C THR A 425 -18.38 -38.27 4.95
N MET A 426 -18.36 -38.31 6.29
CA MET A 426 -17.14 -38.43 7.07
C MET A 426 -16.47 -39.79 6.87
N ASP A 427 -17.26 -40.86 6.80
CA ASP A 427 -16.76 -42.20 6.53
C ASP A 427 -16.12 -42.29 5.14
N ALA A 428 -16.73 -41.65 4.14
CA ALA A 428 -16.17 -41.58 2.79
C ALA A 428 -14.83 -40.81 2.75
N VAL A 429 -14.71 -39.71 3.50
CA VAL A 429 -13.44 -38.96 3.59
C VAL A 429 -12.36 -39.77 4.30
N ARG A 430 -12.70 -40.46 5.41
CA ARG A 430 -11.75 -41.32 6.15
C ARG A 430 -11.28 -42.51 5.32
N ALA A 431 -12.15 -43.10 4.50
CA ALA A 431 -11.82 -44.19 3.59
C ALA A 431 -11.01 -43.72 2.36
N GLY A 432 -10.95 -42.41 2.11
CA GLY A 432 -10.21 -41.81 1.02
C GLY A 432 -8.68 -41.94 1.16
N PRO A 433 -7.93 -41.68 0.07
CA PRO A 433 -6.47 -41.87 0.02
C PRO A 433 -5.68 -41.02 1.03
N PHE A 434 -6.24 -39.89 1.47
CA PHE A 434 -5.66 -38.98 2.47
C PHE A 434 -6.51 -38.90 3.74
N GLY A 435 -7.40 -39.86 3.99
CA GLY A 435 -8.30 -39.83 5.15
C GLY A 435 -7.58 -39.87 6.50
N GLN A 436 -6.42 -40.54 6.57
CA GLN A 436 -5.57 -40.62 7.77
C GLN A 436 -4.71 -39.37 8.02
N LEU A 437 -4.74 -38.42 7.08
CA LEU A 437 -3.99 -37.17 7.19
C LEU A 437 -4.65 -36.21 8.19
N PHE A 438 -5.98 -36.20 8.26
CA PHE A 438 -6.76 -35.30 9.11
C PHE A 438 -6.75 -35.72 10.58
N ARG A 439 -6.78 -34.73 11.48
CA ARG A 439 -6.91 -34.99 12.91
C ARG A 439 -8.31 -35.56 13.22
N PRO A 440 -8.45 -36.70 13.90
CA PRO A 440 -9.75 -37.29 14.24
C PRO A 440 -10.66 -36.34 15.03
N ASP A 441 -10.09 -35.53 15.91
CA ASP A 441 -10.80 -34.55 16.75
C ASP A 441 -11.41 -33.38 15.97
N ASN A 442 -11.02 -33.22 14.69
CA ASN A 442 -11.51 -32.14 13.84
C ASN A 442 -12.69 -32.57 12.94
N PHE A 443 -13.15 -33.81 13.09
CA PHE A 443 -14.36 -34.31 12.46
C PHE A 443 -15.55 -34.04 13.38
N VAL A 444 -16.39 -33.08 13.01
CA VAL A 444 -17.61 -32.74 13.75
C VAL A 444 -18.80 -33.12 12.89
N PHE A 445 -19.62 -34.05 13.36
CA PHE A 445 -20.77 -34.50 12.57
C PHE A 445 -22.03 -34.74 13.40
N GLY A 446 -23.17 -34.48 12.76
CA GLY A 446 -24.50 -34.72 13.31
C GLY A 446 -24.96 -36.16 13.10
N GLN A 447 -26.17 -36.44 13.60
CA GLN A 447 -26.88 -37.72 13.38
C GLN A 447 -28.03 -37.58 12.36
N SER A 448 -28.45 -36.34 12.06
CA SER A 448 -29.63 -36.00 11.27
C SER A 448 -29.22 -35.05 10.15
N GLY A 449 -29.49 -35.41 8.90
CA GLY A 449 -29.16 -34.58 7.74
C GLY A 449 -30.13 -33.41 7.53
N ALA A 450 -29.64 -32.32 6.92
CA ALA A 450 -30.49 -31.17 6.60
C ALA A 450 -31.49 -31.43 5.46
N GLY A 451 -31.38 -32.54 4.71
CA GLY A 451 -32.35 -32.93 3.68
C GLY A 451 -32.58 -31.87 2.59
N ASN A 452 -31.52 -31.21 2.12
CA ASN A 452 -31.58 -30.09 1.16
C ASN A 452 -32.44 -28.89 1.60
N ASN A 453 -32.62 -28.69 2.91
CA ASN A 453 -33.35 -27.55 3.45
C ASN A 453 -32.38 -26.60 4.18
N TRP A 454 -32.22 -25.38 3.64
CA TRP A 454 -31.37 -24.35 4.25
C TRP A 454 -31.84 -23.97 5.66
N ALA A 455 -33.15 -23.90 5.92
CA ALA A 455 -33.67 -23.51 7.22
C ALA A 455 -33.31 -24.53 8.31
N LYS A 456 -33.31 -25.83 7.97
CA LYS A 456 -32.82 -26.88 8.88
C LYS A 456 -31.35 -26.70 9.23
N GLY A 457 -30.53 -26.48 8.21
CA GLY A 457 -29.10 -26.25 8.40
C GLY A 457 -28.81 -24.96 9.17
N HIS A 458 -29.66 -23.94 9.11
CA HIS A 458 -29.37 -22.64 9.69
C HIS A 458 -30.00 -22.41 11.08
N TYR A 459 -31.20 -22.94 11.33
CA TYR A 459 -31.97 -22.61 12.53
C TYR A 459 -32.26 -23.80 13.46
N THR A 460 -32.23 -25.04 12.96
CA THR A 460 -32.54 -26.23 13.77
C THR A 460 -31.32 -27.11 13.94
N GLU A 461 -31.14 -28.13 13.12
CA GLU A 461 -30.06 -29.13 13.22
C GLU A 461 -28.65 -28.50 13.23
N GLY A 462 -28.40 -27.54 12.33
CA GLY A 462 -27.10 -26.89 12.28
C GLY A 462 -26.83 -25.93 13.44
N ALA A 463 -27.88 -25.36 14.04
CA ALA A 463 -27.75 -24.51 15.22
C ALA A 463 -27.40 -25.32 16.48
N GLU A 464 -27.83 -26.58 16.56
CA GLU A 464 -27.44 -27.48 17.65
C GLU A 464 -25.97 -27.92 17.55
N LEU A 465 -25.45 -28.08 16.32
CA LEU A 465 -24.07 -28.55 16.09
C LEU A 465 -23.04 -27.41 16.05
N VAL A 466 -23.46 -26.16 15.79
CA VAL A 466 -22.54 -25.03 15.53
C VAL A 466 -21.56 -24.76 16.66
N ASP A 467 -22.00 -24.87 17.92
CA ASP A 467 -21.15 -24.57 19.08
C ASP A 467 -19.98 -25.56 19.20
N GLN A 468 -20.21 -26.84 18.91
CA GLN A 468 -19.17 -27.86 18.88
C GLN A 468 -18.14 -27.58 17.77
N VAL A 469 -18.61 -27.14 16.61
CA VAL A 469 -17.73 -26.74 15.50
C VAL A 469 -16.89 -25.53 15.90
N LEU A 470 -17.51 -24.50 16.51
CA LEU A 470 -16.81 -23.30 16.95
C LEU A 470 -15.72 -23.62 17.99
N ASP A 471 -15.95 -24.56 18.90
CA ASP A 471 -14.93 -24.99 19.85
C ASP A 471 -13.69 -25.61 19.18
N VAL A 472 -13.90 -26.40 18.11
CA VAL A 472 -12.78 -26.94 17.31
C VAL A 472 -12.09 -25.82 16.54
N VAL A 473 -12.85 -24.88 15.95
CA VAL A 473 -12.30 -23.72 15.24
C VAL A 473 -11.47 -22.84 16.18
N ARG A 474 -11.93 -22.60 17.42
CA ARG A 474 -11.18 -21.88 18.46
C ARG A 474 -9.86 -22.57 18.77
N ARG A 475 -9.89 -23.89 18.99
CA ARG A 475 -8.68 -24.67 19.26
C ARG A 475 -7.66 -24.56 18.14
N GLU A 476 -8.10 -24.66 16.88
CA GLU A 476 -7.22 -24.49 15.73
C GLU A 476 -6.75 -23.05 15.55
N ALA A 477 -7.57 -22.06 15.91
CA ALA A 477 -7.19 -20.65 15.88
C ALA A 477 -6.18 -20.27 16.98
N GLU A 478 -6.32 -20.82 18.18
CA GLU A 478 -5.37 -20.67 19.30
C GLU A 478 -4.04 -21.36 19.01
N GLY A 479 -4.05 -22.45 18.24
CA GLY A 479 -2.85 -23.11 17.74
C GLY A 479 -2.15 -22.36 16.60
N CYS A 480 -2.52 -21.11 16.31
CA CYS A 480 -1.86 -20.25 15.33
C CYS A 480 -1.06 -19.14 16.02
N ASP A 481 0.20 -18.94 15.63
CA ASP A 481 0.98 -17.78 16.06
C ASP A 481 0.35 -16.46 15.56
N CYS A 482 -0.02 -16.42 14.26
CA CYS A 482 -0.72 -15.29 13.66
C CYS A 482 -1.79 -15.76 12.66
N LEU A 483 -3.03 -15.88 13.14
CA LEU A 483 -4.16 -16.25 12.28
C LEU A 483 -4.47 -15.15 11.25
N GLN A 484 -4.38 -15.48 9.97
CA GLN A 484 -4.72 -14.59 8.87
C GLN A 484 -6.24 -14.51 8.63
N GLY A 485 -6.89 -15.67 8.62
CA GLY A 485 -8.29 -15.80 8.24
C GLY A 485 -8.77 -17.23 8.13
N PHE A 486 -10.00 -17.36 7.65
CA PHE A 486 -10.72 -18.61 7.47
C PHE A 486 -11.03 -18.82 5.98
N GLN A 487 -10.84 -20.05 5.52
CA GLN A 487 -11.22 -20.47 4.17
C GLN A 487 -12.33 -21.52 4.27
N ILE A 488 -13.50 -21.24 3.69
CA ILE A 488 -14.66 -22.13 3.79
C ILE A 488 -15.02 -22.69 2.41
N THR A 489 -15.13 -24.01 2.28
CA THR A 489 -15.64 -24.68 1.07
C THR A 489 -17.01 -25.26 1.33
N HIS A 490 -18.00 -24.84 0.54
CA HIS A 490 -19.39 -25.26 0.70
C HIS A 490 -20.18 -25.18 -0.61
N SER A 491 -21.35 -25.82 -0.66
CA SER A 491 -22.32 -25.61 -1.75
C SER A 491 -23.45 -24.69 -1.29
N LEU A 492 -23.94 -23.86 -2.21
CA LEU A 492 -25.08 -22.98 -1.97
C LEU A 492 -26.42 -23.67 -2.22
N GLY A 493 -26.43 -24.81 -2.91
CA GLY A 493 -27.64 -25.58 -3.23
C GLY A 493 -28.08 -26.57 -2.16
N GLY A 494 -27.18 -27.01 -1.27
CA GLY A 494 -27.47 -28.03 -0.25
C GLY A 494 -28.20 -27.48 0.98
N GLY A 495 -28.51 -28.35 1.94
CA GLY A 495 -29.04 -27.96 3.25
C GLY A 495 -27.93 -27.60 4.25
N THR A 496 -26.99 -28.54 4.45
CA THR A 496 -25.88 -28.37 5.40
C THR A 496 -24.87 -27.32 4.92
N GLY A 497 -24.32 -27.49 3.71
CA GLY A 497 -23.31 -26.57 3.18
C GLY A 497 -23.83 -25.13 3.09
N ALA A 498 -25.07 -24.96 2.66
CA ALA A 498 -25.68 -23.65 2.49
C ALA A 498 -26.15 -23.05 3.83
N GLY A 499 -27.02 -23.77 4.57
CA GLY A 499 -27.60 -23.31 5.83
C GLY A 499 -26.59 -23.20 6.96
N MET A 500 -25.99 -24.34 7.33
CA MET A 500 -25.02 -24.40 8.42
C MET A 500 -23.71 -23.68 8.05
N GLY A 501 -23.28 -23.76 6.80
CA GLY A 501 -22.10 -23.02 6.34
C GLY A 501 -22.24 -21.50 6.50
N THR A 502 -23.40 -20.94 6.15
CA THR A 502 -23.65 -19.50 6.35
C THR A 502 -23.85 -19.11 7.81
N LEU A 503 -24.42 -19.98 8.64
CA LEU A 503 -24.47 -19.78 10.09
C LEU A 503 -23.05 -19.72 10.68
N LEU A 504 -22.18 -20.65 10.30
CA LEU A 504 -20.78 -20.69 10.71
C LEU A 504 -20.02 -19.43 10.30
N ILE A 505 -20.22 -18.96 9.06
CA ILE A 505 -19.62 -17.71 8.57
C ILE A 505 -20.02 -16.53 9.46
N SER A 506 -21.31 -16.39 9.78
CA SER A 506 -21.81 -15.33 10.65
C SER A 506 -21.22 -15.42 12.06
N LYS A 507 -21.18 -16.61 12.66
CA LYS A 507 -20.61 -16.80 14.01
C LYS A 507 -19.12 -16.56 14.08
N ILE A 508 -18.36 -17.02 13.08
CA ILE A 508 -16.93 -16.75 12.99
C ILE A 508 -16.68 -15.25 12.78
N ARG A 509 -17.53 -14.55 12.02
CA ARG A 509 -17.42 -13.09 11.85
C ARG A 509 -17.73 -12.31 13.13
N GLU A 510 -18.67 -12.80 13.95
CA GLU A 510 -18.96 -12.24 15.29
C GLU A 510 -17.76 -12.39 16.24
N GLU A 511 -17.13 -13.56 16.25
CA GLU A 511 -16.03 -13.87 17.17
C GLU A 511 -14.66 -13.34 16.70
N PHE A 512 -14.41 -13.38 15.39
CA PHE A 512 -13.15 -12.98 14.75
C PHE A 512 -13.36 -11.86 13.71
N PRO A 513 -13.83 -10.66 14.13
CA PRO A 513 -14.24 -9.60 13.20
C PRO A 513 -13.09 -9.01 12.37
N ASP A 514 -11.86 -9.06 12.90
CA ASP A 514 -10.68 -8.53 12.23
C ASP A 514 -10.01 -9.53 11.27
N ARG A 515 -10.49 -10.78 11.20
CA ARG A 515 -9.88 -11.84 10.37
C ARG A 515 -10.57 -11.93 9.02
N MET A 516 -9.79 -12.29 7.99
CA MET A 516 -10.31 -12.41 6.62
C MET A 516 -11.21 -13.64 6.49
N MET A 517 -12.35 -13.49 5.81
CA MET A 517 -13.27 -14.59 5.50
C MET A 517 -13.33 -14.83 3.98
N ALA A 518 -12.74 -15.94 3.52
CA ALA A 518 -12.75 -16.35 2.12
C ALA A 518 -13.63 -17.59 1.92
N THR A 519 -14.52 -17.58 0.94
CA THR A 519 -15.40 -18.72 0.64
C THR A 519 -15.20 -19.22 -0.78
N TYR A 520 -15.20 -20.55 -0.94
CA TYR A 520 -15.28 -21.24 -2.22
C TYR A 520 -16.68 -21.82 -2.32
N SER A 521 -17.52 -21.11 -3.05
CA SER A 521 -18.97 -21.30 -3.05
C SER A 521 -19.42 -21.95 -4.35
N VAL A 522 -19.89 -23.21 -4.27
CA VAL A 522 -20.44 -23.92 -5.42
C VAL A 522 -21.90 -23.52 -5.63
N VAL A 523 -22.14 -22.84 -6.74
CA VAL A 523 -23.45 -22.38 -7.19
C VAL A 523 -24.16 -23.56 -7.87
N PRO A 524 -25.43 -23.81 -7.52
CA PRO A 524 -26.20 -24.91 -8.10
C PRO A 524 -26.48 -24.72 -9.59
N SER A 525 -26.67 -25.84 -10.28
CA SER A 525 -27.12 -25.86 -11.67
C SER A 525 -28.09 -27.02 -11.93
N PRO A 526 -29.22 -26.77 -12.62
CA PRO A 526 -30.19 -27.81 -12.97
C PRO A 526 -29.66 -28.83 -13.99
N LYS A 527 -28.50 -28.59 -14.62
CA LYS A 527 -27.86 -29.58 -15.50
C LYS A 527 -27.17 -30.71 -14.74
N VAL A 528 -26.83 -30.46 -13.46
CA VAL A 528 -25.97 -31.34 -12.65
C VAL A 528 -26.72 -31.93 -11.46
N SER A 529 -27.75 -31.24 -10.96
CA SER A 529 -28.56 -31.67 -9.83
C SER A 529 -30.05 -31.69 -10.17
N ASP A 530 -30.74 -32.75 -9.72
CA ASP A 530 -32.19 -32.91 -9.83
C ASP A 530 -32.96 -32.24 -8.67
N THR A 531 -32.25 -31.62 -7.71
CA THR A 531 -32.89 -31.02 -6.54
C THR A 531 -33.57 -29.69 -6.90
N VAL A 532 -34.89 -29.66 -6.83
CA VAL A 532 -35.69 -28.50 -7.26
C VAL A 532 -35.59 -27.30 -6.33
N VAL A 533 -35.25 -27.49 -5.04
CA VAL A 533 -35.24 -26.41 -4.03
C VAL A 533 -33.91 -25.65 -3.94
N GLU A 534 -32.89 -26.01 -4.71
CA GLU A 534 -31.58 -25.36 -4.68
C GLU A 534 -31.61 -23.83 -4.88
N PRO A 535 -32.49 -23.24 -5.72
CA PRO A 535 -32.57 -21.78 -5.84
C PRO A 535 -33.02 -21.07 -4.56
N TYR A 536 -33.82 -21.74 -3.69
CA TYR A 536 -34.15 -21.21 -2.36
C TYR A 536 -32.91 -21.15 -1.48
N ASN A 537 -32.21 -22.29 -1.36
CA ASN A 537 -31.01 -22.40 -0.54
C ASN A 537 -29.93 -21.40 -1.00
N ALA A 538 -29.74 -21.27 -2.32
CA ALA A 538 -28.74 -20.39 -2.88
C ALA A 538 -29.07 -18.91 -2.62
N THR A 539 -30.33 -18.50 -2.81
CA THR A 539 -30.75 -17.11 -2.59
C THR A 539 -30.57 -16.70 -1.13
N LEU A 540 -30.98 -17.56 -0.19
CA LEU A 540 -30.81 -17.32 1.25
C LEU A 540 -29.33 -17.27 1.64
N SER A 541 -28.51 -18.14 1.04
CA SER A 541 -27.07 -18.17 1.33
C SER A 541 -26.31 -16.99 0.78
N ILE A 542 -26.62 -16.56 -0.45
CA ILE A 542 -26.00 -15.38 -1.08
C ILE A 542 -26.27 -14.14 -0.23
N HIS A 543 -27.48 -13.98 0.32
CA HIS A 543 -27.80 -12.88 1.23
C HIS A 543 -26.82 -12.82 2.42
N GLN A 544 -26.54 -13.95 3.05
CA GLN A 544 -25.58 -14.04 4.16
C GLN A 544 -24.13 -13.78 3.73
N LEU A 545 -23.74 -14.26 2.54
CA LEU A 545 -22.38 -14.05 2.00
C LEU A 545 -22.09 -12.58 1.70
N VAL A 546 -23.07 -11.83 1.19
CA VAL A 546 -22.93 -10.41 0.86
C VAL A 546 -22.51 -9.56 2.08
N GLU A 547 -22.91 -9.95 3.29
CA GLU A 547 -22.64 -9.18 4.51
C GLU A 547 -21.44 -9.72 5.31
N ASN A 548 -21.25 -11.05 5.32
CA ASN A 548 -20.33 -11.69 6.24
C ASN A 548 -19.02 -12.21 5.59
N SER A 549 -18.95 -12.30 4.26
CA SER A 549 -17.72 -12.72 3.56
C SER A 549 -16.94 -11.53 3.01
N ASP A 550 -15.60 -11.61 3.06
CA ASP A 550 -14.72 -10.59 2.48
C ASP A 550 -14.33 -10.93 1.03
N GLU A 551 -14.26 -12.23 0.70
CA GLU A 551 -13.97 -12.76 -0.64
C GLU A 551 -14.82 -14.01 -0.91
N THR A 552 -15.52 -14.06 -2.05
CA THR A 552 -16.27 -15.26 -2.46
C THR A 552 -15.89 -15.67 -3.88
N PHE A 553 -15.23 -16.82 -4.00
CA PHE A 553 -14.90 -17.45 -5.27
C PHE A 553 -16.10 -18.27 -5.75
N CYS A 554 -16.79 -17.76 -6.77
CA CYS A 554 -17.97 -18.40 -7.34
C CYS A 554 -17.56 -19.53 -8.30
N ILE A 555 -18.00 -20.75 -7.99
CA ILE A 555 -17.78 -21.93 -8.81
C ILE A 555 -19.14 -22.44 -9.28
N ASP A 556 -19.36 -22.51 -10.58
CA ASP A 556 -20.62 -22.91 -11.17
C ASP A 556 -20.53 -24.32 -11.74
N ASN A 557 -21.35 -25.23 -11.21
CA ASN A 557 -21.45 -26.59 -11.72
C ASN A 557 -21.84 -26.64 -13.21
N GLU A 558 -22.60 -25.66 -13.71
CA GLU A 558 -22.92 -25.56 -15.14
C GLU A 558 -21.66 -25.34 -15.98
N ALA A 559 -20.82 -24.40 -15.57
CA ALA A 559 -19.61 -24.05 -16.28
C ALA A 559 -18.59 -25.18 -16.23
N LEU A 560 -18.42 -25.81 -15.06
CA LEU A 560 -17.54 -26.96 -14.89
C LEU A 560 -17.97 -28.14 -15.78
N TYR A 561 -19.26 -28.43 -15.85
CA TYR A 561 -19.80 -29.49 -16.70
C TYR A 561 -19.55 -29.18 -18.19
N ASP A 562 -19.85 -27.95 -18.62
CA ASP A 562 -19.62 -27.50 -20.00
C ASP A 562 -18.12 -27.57 -20.37
N ILE A 563 -17.20 -27.24 -19.45
CA ILE A 563 -15.73 -27.37 -19.64
C ILE A 563 -15.34 -28.85 -19.82
N CYS A 564 -15.79 -29.73 -18.94
CA CYS A 564 -15.48 -31.15 -19.00
C CYS A 564 -15.96 -31.78 -20.32
N MET A 565 -17.19 -31.46 -20.73
CA MET A 565 -17.77 -32.02 -21.95
C MET A 565 -17.19 -31.40 -23.22
N ARG A 566 -17.14 -30.07 -23.32
CA ARG A 566 -16.75 -29.37 -24.57
C ARG A 566 -15.25 -29.25 -24.74
N THR A 567 -14.51 -28.93 -23.67
CA THR A 567 -13.08 -28.64 -23.73
C THR A 567 -12.25 -29.88 -23.46
N LEU A 568 -12.54 -30.63 -22.39
CA LEU A 568 -11.80 -31.85 -22.04
C LEU A 568 -12.26 -33.09 -22.83
N LYS A 569 -13.38 -33.01 -23.55
CA LYS A 569 -13.97 -34.08 -24.37
C LYS A 569 -14.33 -35.33 -23.55
N LEU A 570 -14.85 -35.13 -22.33
CA LEU A 570 -15.38 -36.19 -21.49
C LEU A 570 -16.87 -36.38 -21.81
N ASN A 571 -17.27 -37.57 -22.25
CA ASN A 571 -18.66 -37.84 -22.64
C ASN A 571 -19.62 -37.81 -21.44
N ASN A 572 -19.21 -38.33 -20.29
CA ASN A 572 -19.98 -38.36 -19.04
C ASN A 572 -19.10 -37.86 -17.88
N PRO A 573 -19.05 -36.52 -17.64
CA PRO A 573 -18.30 -35.95 -16.52
C PRO A 573 -18.85 -36.44 -15.17
N SER A 574 -17.98 -36.96 -14.31
CA SER A 574 -18.32 -37.32 -12.93
C SER A 574 -18.05 -36.17 -11.96
N TYR A 575 -18.58 -36.24 -10.73
CA TYR A 575 -18.21 -35.31 -9.66
C TYR A 575 -16.70 -35.31 -9.37
N GLY A 576 -16.02 -36.45 -9.56
CA GLY A 576 -14.56 -36.50 -9.45
C GLY A 576 -13.85 -35.61 -10.47
N ASP A 577 -14.35 -35.55 -11.70
CA ASP A 577 -13.78 -34.69 -12.76
C ASP A 577 -14.04 -33.20 -12.47
N LEU A 578 -15.25 -32.88 -12.00
CA LEU A 578 -15.62 -31.52 -11.58
C LEU A 578 -14.74 -31.06 -10.40
N ASN A 579 -14.61 -31.90 -9.37
CA ASN A 579 -13.81 -31.61 -8.18
C ASN A 579 -12.32 -31.45 -8.51
N HIS A 580 -11.82 -32.17 -9.53
CA HIS A 580 -10.44 -31.99 -10.00
C HIS A 580 -10.21 -30.57 -10.53
N LEU A 581 -11.13 -30.04 -11.35
CA LEU A 581 -11.05 -28.67 -11.85
C LEU A 581 -11.11 -27.64 -10.70
N VAL A 582 -12.01 -27.85 -9.74
CA VAL A 582 -12.13 -26.96 -8.58
C VAL A 582 -10.85 -26.99 -7.75
N SER A 583 -10.29 -28.17 -7.48
CA SER A 583 -9.04 -28.32 -6.73
C SER A 583 -7.86 -27.63 -7.42
N ALA A 584 -7.81 -27.64 -8.76
CA ALA A 584 -6.78 -26.97 -9.53
C ALA A 584 -6.86 -25.43 -9.40
N VAL A 585 -8.07 -24.87 -9.42
CA VAL A 585 -8.27 -23.42 -9.16
C VAL A 585 -7.96 -23.05 -7.73
N MET A 586 -8.46 -23.81 -6.75
CA MET A 586 -8.16 -23.57 -5.33
C MET A 586 -6.66 -23.61 -5.07
N SER A 587 -5.96 -24.59 -5.64
CA SER A 587 -4.50 -24.68 -5.58
C SER A 587 -3.84 -23.43 -6.20
N GLY A 588 -4.31 -23.00 -7.37
CA GLY A 588 -3.83 -21.81 -8.08
C GLY A 588 -4.00 -20.51 -7.28
N VAL A 589 -5.20 -20.25 -6.74
CA VAL A 589 -5.50 -19.05 -5.94
C VAL A 589 -4.66 -19.03 -4.65
N THR A 590 -4.49 -20.19 -4.00
CA THR A 590 -3.72 -20.30 -2.75
C THR A 590 -2.20 -20.39 -2.97
N THR A 591 -1.71 -20.36 -4.21
CA THR A 591 -0.29 -20.53 -4.53
C THR A 591 0.58 -19.45 -3.88
N CYS A 592 0.14 -18.18 -3.90
CA CYS A 592 0.88 -17.06 -3.32
C CYS A 592 0.93 -17.09 -1.79
N LEU A 593 0.08 -17.89 -1.16
CA LEU A 593 0.07 -18.10 0.29
C LEU A 593 1.05 -19.23 0.65
N ARG A 594 1.02 -20.33 -0.13
CA ARG A 594 1.75 -21.58 0.13
C ARG A 594 3.20 -21.60 -0.32
N PHE A 595 3.56 -20.75 -1.28
CA PHE A 595 4.91 -20.68 -1.81
C PHE A 595 5.41 -19.24 -1.81
N PRO A 596 6.72 -19.02 -1.59
CA PRO A 596 7.30 -17.70 -1.66
C PRO A 596 7.12 -17.11 -3.07
N GLY A 597 6.54 -15.91 -3.15
CA GLY A 597 6.23 -15.21 -4.40
C GLY A 597 6.21 -13.69 -4.24
N GLN A 598 6.38 -12.96 -5.33
CA GLN A 598 6.63 -11.49 -5.29
C GLN A 598 5.37 -10.64 -5.03
N LEU A 599 4.16 -11.14 -5.33
CA LEU A 599 2.92 -10.35 -5.28
C LEU A 599 1.77 -11.14 -4.62
N ASN A 600 0.91 -10.46 -3.84
CA ASN A 600 -0.23 -11.02 -3.09
C ASN A 600 0.12 -12.11 -2.07
N SER A 601 1.12 -11.87 -1.22
CA SER A 601 1.56 -12.79 -0.16
C SER A 601 0.57 -13.00 0.99
N ASP A 602 -0.59 -12.31 0.98
CA ASP A 602 -1.57 -12.29 2.06
C ASP A 602 -3.00 -12.15 1.49
N LEU A 603 -3.98 -12.89 2.02
CA LEU A 603 -5.42 -12.77 1.74
C LEU A 603 -5.92 -11.32 1.91
N ARG A 604 -5.44 -10.59 2.91
CA ARG A 604 -5.84 -9.18 3.08
C ARG A 604 -5.36 -8.31 1.92
N LYS A 605 -4.14 -8.54 1.41
CA LYS A 605 -3.61 -7.82 0.24
C LYS A 605 -4.41 -8.19 -1.01
N LEU A 606 -4.81 -9.45 -1.15
CA LEU A 606 -5.70 -9.89 -2.23
C LEU A 606 -7.02 -9.11 -2.19
N ALA A 607 -7.68 -9.06 -1.03
CA ALA A 607 -8.96 -8.36 -0.86
C ALA A 607 -8.86 -6.88 -1.18
N VAL A 608 -7.82 -6.20 -0.68
CA VAL A 608 -7.60 -4.76 -0.94
C VAL A 608 -7.39 -4.48 -2.42
N ASN A 609 -6.71 -5.36 -3.15
CA ASN A 609 -6.46 -5.19 -4.57
C ASN A 609 -7.66 -5.59 -5.44
N MET A 610 -8.48 -6.55 -5.00
CA MET A 610 -9.54 -7.15 -5.81
C MET A 610 -10.94 -6.62 -5.49
N VAL A 611 -11.19 -6.08 -4.30
CA VAL A 611 -12.52 -5.64 -3.84
C VAL A 611 -12.58 -4.12 -3.73
N PRO A 612 -12.97 -3.39 -4.79
CA PRO A 612 -13.10 -1.93 -4.74
C PRO A 612 -14.30 -1.48 -3.90
N PHE A 613 -15.34 -2.31 -3.79
CA PHE A 613 -16.54 -2.03 -3.00
C PHE A 613 -16.88 -3.23 -2.12
N PRO A 614 -17.17 -3.05 -0.82
CA PRO A 614 -17.32 -4.17 0.12
C PRO A 614 -18.35 -5.23 -0.27
N ARG A 615 -19.44 -4.88 -0.95
CA ARG A 615 -20.49 -5.83 -1.38
C ARG A 615 -20.18 -6.51 -2.73
N LEU A 616 -19.20 -6.01 -3.48
CA LEU A 616 -18.81 -6.53 -4.79
C LEU A 616 -17.53 -7.38 -4.65
N HIS A 617 -17.61 -8.42 -3.82
CA HIS A 617 -16.51 -9.34 -3.50
C HIS A 617 -16.70 -10.74 -4.12
N PHE A 618 -17.58 -10.88 -5.11
CA PHE A 618 -17.83 -12.14 -5.81
C PHE A 618 -16.92 -12.23 -7.04
N PHE A 619 -16.06 -13.25 -7.05
CA PHE A 619 -15.06 -13.44 -8.09
C PHE A 619 -15.44 -14.55 -9.05
N MET A 620 -15.20 -14.30 -10.33
CA MET A 620 -15.13 -15.32 -11.36
C MET A 620 -13.73 -15.91 -11.37
N VAL A 621 -13.64 -17.24 -11.41
CA VAL A 621 -12.36 -17.95 -11.43
C VAL A 621 -12.18 -18.73 -12.72
N GLY A 622 -10.93 -18.90 -13.15
CA GLY A 622 -10.57 -19.65 -14.35
C GLY A 622 -9.23 -20.36 -14.20
N PHE A 623 -9.02 -21.41 -14.99
CA PHE A 623 -7.77 -22.16 -15.01
C PHE A 623 -7.33 -22.42 -16.45
N ALA A 624 -6.02 -22.33 -16.69
CA ALA A 624 -5.40 -22.78 -17.92
C ALA A 624 -4.05 -23.45 -17.62
N PRO A 625 -3.62 -24.43 -18.42
CA PRO A 625 -4.26 -24.91 -19.64
C PRO A 625 -5.37 -25.92 -19.34
N LEU A 626 -6.46 -25.86 -20.10
CA LEU A 626 -7.50 -26.90 -20.13
C LEU A 626 -7.32 -27.72 -21.41
N THR A 627 -6.68 -28.87 -21.28
CA THR A 627 -6.37 -29.75 -22.42
C THR A 627 -6.90 -31.16 -22.18
N SER A 628 -7.46 -31.78 -23.22
CA SER A 628 -7.89 -33.17 -23.15
C SER A 628 -6.68 -34.10 -23.05
N ARG A 629 -6.87 -35.29 -22.45
CA ARG A 629 -5.81 -36.29 -22.25
C ARG A 629 -5.08 -36.65 -23.55
N GLY A 630 -5.81 -36.71 -24.67
CA GLY A 630 -5.24 -37.03 -25.99
C GLY A 630 -4.48 -35.88 -26.67
N ALA A 631 -4.79 -34.62 -26.32
CA ALA A 631 -4.13 -33.44 -26.90
C ALA A 631 -2.92 -32.95 -26.07
N HIS A 632 -2.81 -33.39 -24.81
CA HIS A 632 -1.81 -32.93 -23.86
C HIS A 632 -0.37 -33.11 -24.37
N SER A 633 -0.06 -34.21 -25.06
CA SER A 633 1.30 -34.49 -25.57
C SER A 633 1.66 -33.68 -26.82
N PHE A 634 0.68 -33.14 -27.54
CA PHE A 634 0.88 -32.46 -28.83
C PHE A 634 0.86 -30.93 -28.71
N ARG A 635 0.43 -30.39 -27.57
CA ARG A 635 0.25 -28.95 -27.37
C ARG A 635 1.37 -28.36 -26.52
N ALA A 636 2.17 -27.49 -27.13
CA ALA A 636 3.20 -26.74 -26.41
C ALA A 636 2.56 -25.57 -25.66
N VAL A 637 2.46 -25.69 -24.33
CA VAL A 637 1.94 -24.63 -23.46
C VAL A 637 2.92 -23.44 -23.46
N THR A 638 2.46 -22.25 -23.81
CA THR A 638 3.24 -20.99 -23.82
C THR A 638 2.53 -19.87 -23.06
N VAL A 639 3.26 -18.82 -22.63
CA VAL A 639 2.65 -17.69 -21.89
C VAL A 639 1.55 -16.97 -22.68
N PRO A 640 1.71 -16.65 -23.98
CA PRO A 640 0.64 -16.05 -24.77
C PRO A 640 -0.61 -16.95 -24.87
N GLU A 641 -0.41 -18.26 -25.01
CA GLU A 641 -1.52 -19.22 -25.10
C GLU A 641 -2.26 -19.35 -23.76
N LEU A 642 -1.54 -19.42 -22.65
CA LEU A 642 -2.13 -19.39 -21.30
C LEU A 642 -2.94 -18.12 -21.10
N THR A 643 -2.36 -16.97 -21.46
CA THR A 643 -3.03 -15.66 -21.35
C THR A 643 -4.29 -15.61 -22.21
N GLN A 644 -4.25 -16.15 -23.44
CA GLN A 644 -5.42 -16.19 -24.32
C GLN A 644 -6.52 -17.10 -23.77
N GLN A 645 -6.17 -18.30 -23.28
CA GLN A 645 -7.14 -19.22 -22.66
C GLN A 645 -7.74 -18.63 -21.38
N MET A 646 -6.95 -17.86 -20.63
CA MET A 646 -7.38 -17.21 -19.41
C MET A 646 -8.50 -16.19 -19.63
N PHE A 647 -8.50 -15.50 -20.77
CA PHE A 647 -9.56 -14.57 -21.17
C PHE A 647 -10.52 -15.18 -22.20
N ASP A 648 -10.65 -16.52 -22.25
CA ASP A 648 -11.70 -17.20 -23.02
C ASP A 648 -12.90 -17.45 -22.10
N PRO A 649 -14.12 -16.97 -22.43
CA PRO A 649 -15.32 -17.23 -21.63
C PRO A 649 -15.56 -18.73 -21.41
N LYS A 650 -15.12 -19.59 -22.33
CA LYS A 650 -15.29 -21.05 -22.24
C LYS A 650 -14.47 -21.70 -21.12
N ASN A 651 -13.45 -21.00 -20.61
CA ASN A 651 -12.56 -21.50 -19.56
C ASN A 651 -12.87 -20.87 -18.18
N MET A 652 -13.89 -20.02 -18.11
CA MET A 652 -14.40 -19.49 -16.84
C MET A 652 -15.19 -20.58 -16.12
N MET A 653 -14.95 -20.73 -14.82
CA MET A 653 -15.68 -21.66 -13.96
C MET A 653 -16.93 -21.05 -13.35
N ALA A 654 -17.31 -19.84 -13.76
CA ALA A 654 -18.62 -19.24 -13.50
C ALA A 654 -19.30 -19.01 -14.85
N ALA A 655 -20.54 -19.49 -15.04
CA ALA A 655 -21.23 -19.37 -16.33
C ALA A 655 -21.72 -17.93 -16.53
N SER A 656 -20.79 -17.07 -16.94
CA SER A 656 -21.08 -15.70 -17.33
C SER A 656 -20.06 -15.25 -18.38
N ASP A 657 -20.54 -14.47 -19.35
CA ASP A 657 -19.67 -13.94 -20.39
C ASP A 657 -19.13 -12.58 -19.96
N PHE A 658 -17.81 -12.47 -19.77
CA PHE A 658 -17.20 -11.20 -19.37
C PHE A 658 -17.45 -10.09 -20.39
N ARG A 659 -17.73 -10.43 -21.66
CA ARG A 659 -18.04 -9.46 -22.72
C ARG A 659 -19.37 -8.73 -22.51
N ASN A 660 -20.27 -9.30 -21.70
CA ASN A 660 -21.53 -8.67 -21.31
C ASN A 660 -21.35 -7.71 -20.11
N GLY A 661 -20.14 -7.61 -19.56
CA GLY A 661 -19.81 -6.74 -18.44
C GLY A 661 -18.48 -6.03 -18.63
N ARG A 662 -17.95 -5.54 -17.51
CA ARG A 662 -16.60 -4.97 -17.42
C ARG A 662 -15.90 -5.49 -16.17
N TYR A 663 -14.61 -5.75 -16.30
CA TYR A 663 -13.75 -6.05 -15.17
C TYR A 663 -13.50 -4.80 -14.34
N LEU A 664 -13.87 -4.88 -13.07
CA LEU A 664 -13.46 -3.94 -12.05
C LEU A 664 -11.97 -4.13 -11.75
N THR A 665 -11.59 -5.37 -11.42
CA THR A 665 -10.22 -5.79 -11.10
C THR A 665 -9.98 -7.22 -11.60
N CYS A 666 -8.73 -7.55 -11.89
CA CYS A 666 -8.30 -8.90 -12.27
C CYS A 666 -6.98 -9.26 -11.61
N SER A 667 -6.78 -10.53 -11.28
CA SER A 667 -5.52 -11.09 -10.86
C SER A 667 -5.22 -12.36 -11.65
N ALA A 668 -4.01 -12.47 -12.17
CA ALA A 668 -3.52 -13.62 -12.91
C ALA A 668 -2.32 -14.24 -12.21
N TYR A 669 -2.44 -15.52 -11.83
CA TYR A 669 -1.42 -16.29 -11.14
C TYR A 669 -0.74 -17.25 -12.10
N PHE A 670 0.47 -16.93 -12.54
CA PHE A 670 1.27 -17.82 -13.39
C PHE A 670 2.15 -18.72 -12.53
N ARG A 671 2.19 -20.01 -12.86
CA ARG A 671 3.00 -21.03 -12.18
C ARG A 671 3.94 -21.71 -13.16
N GLY A 672 5.16 -22.00 -12.70
CA GLY A 672 6.21 -22.66 -13.46
C GLY A 672 7.34 -21.69 -13.86
N LYS A 673 8.26 -22.19 -14.69
CA LYS A 673 9.40 -21.39 -15.18
C LYS A 673 8.96 -20.46 -16.31
N VAL A 674 8.44 -19.29 -15.93
CA VAL A 674 7.95 -18.25 -16.86
C VAL A 674 8.76 -16.96 -16.73
N SER A 675 8.91 -16.23 -17.85
CA SER A 675 9.56 -14.91 -17.86
C SER A 675 8.56 -13.84 -17.41
N MET A 676 8.92 -13.06 -16.38
CA MET A 676 8.07 -11.96 -15.87
C MET A 676 7.75 -10.95 -16.96
N LYS A 677 8.76 -10.55 -17.75
CA LYS A 677 8.59 -9.61 -18.86
C LYS A 677 7.57 -10.10 -19.88
N GLU A 678 7.63 -11.39 -20.24
CA GLU A 678 6.70 -11.95 -21.21
C GLU A 678 5.27 -11.96 -20.68
N VAL A 679 5.07 -12.29 -19.40
CA VAL A 679 3.76 -12.25 -18.73
C VAL A 679 3.21 -10.82 -18.71
N GLU A 680 3.99 -9.84 -18.27
CA GLU A 680 3.57 -8.44 -18.22
C GLU A 680 3.24 -7.89 -19.62
N ASP A 681 4.07 -8.19 -20.62
CA ASP A 681 3.84 -7.77 -22.01
C ASP A 681 2.54 -8.38 -22.56
N GLN A 682 2.27 -9.67 -22.31
CA GLN A 682 1.03 -10.31 -22.76
C GLN A 682 -0.20 -9.78 -22.04
N MET A 683 -0.13 -9.57 -20.73
CA MET A 683 -1.24 -9.02 -19.94
C MET A 683 -1.56 -7.59 -20.34
N ARG A 684 -0.55 -6.77 -20.63
CA ARG A 684 -0.72 -5.41 -21.17
C ARG A 684 -1.30 -5.44 -22.59
N ASN A 685 -0.88 -6.39 -23.43
CA ASN A 685 -1.43 -6.57 -24.77
C ASN A 685 -2.93 -6.89 -24.73
N VAL A 686 -3.34 -7.79 -23.83
CA VAL A 686 -4.77 -8.10 -23.64
C VAL A 686 -5.54 -6.87 -23.15
N GLN A 687 -5.04 -6.15 -22.15
CA GLN A 687 -5.68 -4.92 -21.66
C GLN A 687 -5.85 -3.87 -22.77
N ASN A 688 -4.82 -3.65 -23.58
CA ASN A 688 -4.87 -2.68 -24.67
C ASN A 688 -5.88 -3.08 -25.76
N LYS A 689 -5.90 -4.37 -26.14
CA LYS A 689 -6.85 -4.90 -27.14
C LYS A 689 -8.29 -4.87 -26.66
N ASN A 690 -8.49 -5.07 -25.36
CA ASN A 690 -9.80 -5.25 -24.73
C ASN A 690 -10.15 -4.09 -23.78
N SER A 691 -9.60 -2.90 -24.00
CA SER A 691 -9.69 -1.77 -23.06
C SER A 691 -11.13 -1.38 -22.70
N SER A 692 -12.08 -1.56 -23.62
CA SER A 692 -13.51 -1.33 -23.40
C SER A 692 -14.14 -2.24 -22.35
N TYR A 693 -13.55 -3.42 -22.11
CA TYR A 693 -14.01 -4.42 -21.13
C TYR A 693 -13.37 -4.21 -19.75
N PHE A 694 -12.46 -3.24 -19.58
CA PHE A 694 -11.92 -2.85 -18.29
C PHE A 694 -12.50 -1.49 -17.88
N VAL A 695 -12.69 -1.25 -16.59
CA VAL A 695 -13.12 0.07 -16.11
C VAL A 695 -11.97 1.08 -16.17
N GLU A 696 -12.25 2.27 -16.71
CA GLU A 696 -11.23 3.32 -16.91
C GLU A 696 -10.86 4.07 -15.62
N TRP A 697 -11.75 4.08 -14.63
CA TRP A 697 -11.61 4.86 -13.40
C TRP A 697 -10.81 4.14 -12.31
N ILE A 698 -10.55 2.84 -12.46
CA ILE A 698 -9.56 2.10 -11.66
C ILE A 698 -8.30 1.95 -12.52
N PRO A 699 -7.28 2.82 -12.37
CA PRO A 699 -6.03 2.67 -13.12
C PRO A 699 -5.30 1.39 -12.67
N ASN A 700 -4.64 0.71 -13.59
CA ASN A 700 -3.83 -0.50 -13.33
C ASN A 700 -4.61 -1.58 -12.56
N ASN A 701 -5.83 -1.88 -12.99
CA ASN A 701 -6.73 -2.82 -12.32
C ASN A 701 -6.41 -4.31 -12.55
N VAL A 702 -5.30 -4.63 -13.23
CA VAL A 702 -4.87 -6.00 -13.50
C VAL A 702 -3.56 -6.27 -12.76
N GLN A 703 -3.60 -7.25 -11.88
CA GLN A 703 -2.49 -7.73 -11.08
C GLN A 703 -1.96 -9.03 -11.68
N THR A 704 -0.65 -9.26 -11.59
CA THR A 704 -0.03 -10.52 -12.03
C THR A 704 0.90 -11.03 -10.94
N ALA A 705 0.79 -12.31 -10.61
CA ALA A 705 1.65 -12.96 -9.64
C ALA A 705 2.30 -14.18 -10.27
N LEU A 706 3.55 -14.44 -9.90
CA LEU A 706 4.35 -15.52 -10.47
C LEU A 706 4.90 -16.41 -9.36
N CYS A 707 4.81 -17.72 -9.58
CA CYS A 707 5.39 -18.74 -8.72
C CYS A 707 6.23 -19.70 -9.58
N SER A 708 7.46 -19.98 -9.15
CA SER A 708 8.39 -20.85 -9.88
C SER A 708 7.99 -22.33 -9.83
N ILE A 709 7.16 -22.72 -8.86
CA ILE A 709 6.71 -24.10 -8.64
C ILE A 709 5.44 -24.37 -9.46
N PRO A 710 5.54 -25.21 -10.51
CA PRO A 710 4.36 -25.59 -11.29
C PRO A 710 3.48 -26.56 -10.50
N PRO A 711 2.18 -26.67 -10.85
CA PRO A 711 1.33 -27.70 -10.28
C PRO A 711 1.74 -29.09 -10.77
N ARG A 712 1.33 -30.13 -10.03
CA ARG A 712 1.68 -31.52 -10.33
C ARG A 712 1.15 -31.92 -11.72
N GLY A 713 2.04 -32.47 -12.55
CA GLY A 713 1.71 -32.98 -13.88
C GLY A 713 1.73 -31.94 -15.01
N LEU A 714 1.93 -30.66 -14.70
CA LEU A 714 2.04 -29.59 -15.71
C LEU A 714 3.40 -28.90 -15.59
N LYS A 715 3.91 -28.37 -16.71
CA LYS A 715 5.14 -27.56 -16.72
C LYS A 715 4.86 -26.09 -16.40
N MET A 716 3.71 -25.59 -16.83
CA MET A 716 3.25 -24.22 -16.64
C MET A 716 1.72 -24.20 -16.53
N SER A 717 1.18 -23.29 -15.73
CA SER A 717 -0.25 -23.03 -15.62
C SER A 717 -0.51 -21.57 -15.32
N SER A 718 -1.75 -21.14 -15.52
CA SER A 718 -2.24 -19.83 -15.09
C SER A 718 -3.62 -19.97 -14.43
N THR A 719 -3.82 -19.29 -13.32
CA THR A 719 -5.12 -19.19 -12.64
C THR A 719 -5.61 -17.76 -12.69
N PHE A 720 -6.87 -17.58 -13.02
CA PHE A 720 -7.51 -16.29 -13.14
C PHE A 720 -8.47 -16.06 -11.99
N VAL A 721 -8.45 -14.83 -11.47
CA VAL A 721 -9.47 -14.32 -10.57
C VAL A 721 -9.91 -12.97 -11.12
N GLY A 722 -11.18 -12.84 -11.49
CA GLY A 722 -11.75 -11.62 -12.06
C GLY A 722 -12.92 -11.13 -11.22
N ASN A 723 -12.89 -9.86 -10.83
CA ASN A 723 -14.06 -9.15 -10.33
C ASN A 723 -14.73 -8.45 -11.51
N SER A 724 -15.78 -9.05 -12.07
CA SER A 724 -16.48 -8.57 -13.27
C SER A 724 -17.94 -8.29 -12.96
N THR A 725 -18.49 -7.24 -13.57
CA THR A 725 -19.93 -6.97 -13.50
C THR A 725 -20.78 -8.01 -14.24
N SER A 726 -20.17 -8.88 -15.06
CA SER A 726 -20.86 -9.99 -15.73
C SER A 726 -21.35 -11.08 -14.76
N ILE A 727 -20.78 -11.15 -13.53
CA ILE A 727 -21.24 -12.10 -12.50
C ILE A 727 -22.73 -11.94 -12.17
N GLN A 728 -23.33 -10.78 -12.49
CA GLN A 728 -24.77 -10.55 -12.36
C GLN A 728 -25.62 -11.59 -13.12
N GLU A 729 -25.11 -12.17 -14.21
CA GLU A 729 -25.84 -13.19 -14.98
C GLU A 729 -26.09 -14.46 -14.15
N LEU A 730 -25.09 -14.86 -13.37
CA LEU A 730 -25.20 -15.98 -12.44
C LEU A 730 -26.26 -15.70 -11.37
N PHE A 731 -26.24 -14.51 -10.78
CA PHE A 731 -27.23 -14.11 -9.78
C PHE A 731 -28.64 -13.98 -10.37
N LYS A 732 -28.76 -13.44 -11.59
CA LYS A 732 -30.02 -13.32 -12.30
C LYS A 732 -30.63 -14.68 -12.59
N ARG A 733 -29.82 -15.66 -13.03
CA ARG A 733 -30.28 -17.04 -13.27
C ARG A 733 -30.87 -17.66 -12.01
N VAL A 734 -30.17 -17.56 -10.87
CA VAL A 734 -30.67 -18.08 -9.58
C VAL A 734 -31.93 -17.31 -9.13
N GLY A 735 -31.93 -15.99 -9.30
CA GLY A 735 -33.06 -15.13 -8.93
C GLY A 735 -34.33 -15.38 -9.76
N ASP A 736 -34.20 -15.65 -11.06
CA ASP A 736 -35.32 -15.98 -11.94
C ASP A 736 -35.94 -17.34 -11.54
N GLN A 737 -35.11 -18.33 -11.24
CA GLN A 737 -35.56 -19.65 -10.75
C GLN A 737 -36.23 -19.56 -9.38
N PHE A 738 -35.64 -18.80 -8.45
CA PHE A 738 -36.24 -18.51 -7.15
C PHE A 738 -37.61 -17.84 -7.31
N THR A 739 -37.70 -16.81 -8.16
CA THR A 739 -38.94 -16.07 -8.39
C THR A 739 -40.03 -16.96 -8.98
N ALA A 740 -39.69 -17.85 -9.91
CA ALA A 740 -40.63 -18.80 -10.50
C ALA A 740 -41.25 -19.74 -9.44
N MET A 741 -40.44 -20.25 -8.51
CA MET A 741 -40.92 -21.11 -7.42
C MET A 741 -41.68 -20.32 -6.35
N PHE A 742 -41.15 -19.17 -5.93
CA PHE A 742 -41.71 -18.37 -4.84
C PHE A 742 -43.06 -17.77 -5.19
N ARG A 743 -43.28 -17.36 -6.44
CA ARG A 743 -44.60 -16.93 -6.93
C ARG A 743 -45.68 -17.98 -6.73
N ARG A 744 -45.33 -19.27 -6.82
CA ARG A 744 -46.24 -20.40 -6.60
C ARG A 744 -46.24 -20.91 -5.15
N LYS A 745 -45.40 -20.34 -4.28
CA LYS A 745 -45.14 -20.81 -2.92
C LYS A 745 -44.80 -22.31 -2.86
N ALA A 746 -44.17 -22.84 -3.90
CA ALA A 746 -43.81 -24.25 -3.99
C ALA A 746 -42.74 -24.59 -2.94
N PHE A 747 -42.91 -25.70 -2.21
CA PHE A 747 -42.00 -26.17 -1.15
C PHE A 747 -41.75 -25.20 0.02
N LEU A 748 -42.44 -24.06 0.08
CA LEU A 748 -42.23 -23.03 1.11
C LEU A 748 -42.50 -23.55 2.53
N HIS A 749 -43.46 -24.47 2.67
CA HIS A 749 -43.83 -25.08 3.95
C HIS A 749 -42.66 -25.81 4.64
N TRP A 750 -41.69 -26.34 3.87
CA TRP A 750 -40.50 -26.97 4.44
C TRP A 750 -39.60 -25.96 5.15
N TYR A 751 -39.56 -24.71 4.67
CA TYR A 751 -38.73 -23.68 5.27
C TYR A 751 -39.45 -22.97 6.42
N THR A 752 -40.76 -22.71 6.28
CA THR A 752 -41.55 -22.08 7.35
C THR A 752 -41.77 -22.98 8.56
N GLY A 753 -41.72 -24.31 8.37
CA GLY A 753 -41.86 -25.28 9.46
C GLY A 753 -40.68 -25.28 10.44
N GLU A 754 -39.50 -24.80 10.02
CA GLU A 754 -38.25 -24.81 10.80
C GLU A 754 -38.05 -23.51 11.61
N ALA A 755 -39.15 -22.87 12.01
CA ALA A 755 -39.17 -21.71 12.93
C ALA A 755 -38.35 -20.47 12.50
N ILE A 756 -38.33 -20.11 11.20
CA ILE A 756 -37.74 -18.83 10.74
C ILE A 756 -38.44 -17.65 11.46
N PRO A 757 -37.73 -16.87 12.30
CA PRO A 757 -38.35 -15.77 13.04
C PRO A 757 -38.87 -14.68 12.08
N GLY A 758 -40.17 -14.36 12.15
CA GLY A 758 -40.78 -13.26 11.38
C GLY A 758 -41.47 -13.63 10.06
N GLY A 759 -41.44 -14.91 9.65
CA GLY A 759 -41.94 -15.38 8.35
C GLY A 759 -41.03 -14.97 7.19
N PHE A 760 -41.24 -15.54 5.99
CA PHE A 760 -40.55 -15.10 4.77
C PHE A 760 -40.92 -13.65 4.43
N ARG A 761 -40.21 -12.68 5.03
CA ARG A 761 -40.14 -11.30 4.58
C ARG A 761 -38.73 -11.06 4.04
N LEU A 762 -38.54 -11.39 2.76
CA LEU A 762 -37.41 -10.93 1.95
C LEU A 762 -37.74 -9.55 1.38
#